data_AF-A0A2D6Q6X2-F1
#
_entry.id   AF-A0A2D6Q6X2-F1
#
_cell.length_a   1.000
_cell.length_b   1.000
_cell.length_c   1.000
_cell.angle_alpha   90.00
_cell.angle_beta   90.00
_cell.angle_gamma   90.00
#
_symmetry.space_group_name_H-M   'P 1'
#
loop_
_entity.id
_entity.type
_entity.pdbx_description
1 polymer ?
#
loop_
_entity_poly.entity_id
_entity_poly.type
_entity_poly.pdbx_seq_one_letter_code
_entity_poly.pdbx_strand_id
1 'polypeptide(L)'
;MVLLASAAFLFYIVSEMTVTNLEAEQEVGIAGLFQKEGLRLYVEDCIQDSLEEAIIAVGQGGRIWFDTSLIDGTLAFSEDNNGIFYSGNYYYLGITHEDDLEFYDSYPCEENSTEYPSFCKYVYGDGADFGHKESLSISSIESDLEKYLVNATPECVSEFLNSNLSYSGDLGEGEVTLSVGIESDGIDVDIQYPLELTVETETYFHLTEFDYFYPSEFKTFLSKLVVNPLWLEKRDIDFQWIAEEFEDSTSEYHSSSYVSFSPVLIVEEVEKSTEGLGHRVITYVLDPDHILENKPYSFSFAIANRPPALDFIERESCSDYDYIVIPGTADYGTIEILTEAHDPDEDVIEFSYESVLEGIVSFSETPTGIDYTYNLTGEVPASFSDPEIYILTVNASDTHLLSDVQDVRVLIDRPIEIGVSLENAYAIRYPDVANVSNTVIPLLSIEDPFYLNVAVPSQSVSNEVTQYATLSYTDEKNNGDFVVNLQNDVSDENCFSFPWPSETVASTCSIEDYNSDQLLMWSSLLQTEPNSHMNYSGAEGGSGITGTFVLDFTTDYCSNFAPTQDETQEVKVVECIPVVNETHPYAYPYHEVTKEADEDVPEEYYFVENEEINPYYATHSCCNPETNTYLSEETECYRGLKTCEVPADKVDIEGFVQGYIEFEPTDHCSGIRGNVCGSGVLDNNGESESKKYELVDSDGDGFGDMKCGTPGIECTLVYDPECQGNDAWGYTYNPDTGIANGWCRGTMGCSAYCPEIVVYVGEEDVAFKEAFNGAGGTLNKLAESGLWEMKDSDFNCGCNEQNQGNICMTSSFFDGVCQGQEEHGSIVEY
;
A
#
# COMPACT_ATOMS: atom_id res chain seq x y z
N MET A 1 -33.54 -103.47 79.64
CA MET A 1 -33.39 -102.11 79.07
C MET A 1 -32.01 -101.87 78.51
N VAL A 2 -30.92 -102.03 79.28
CA VAL A 2 -29.55 -101.77 78.80
C VAL A 2 -29.22 -102.50 77.49
N LEU A 3 -29.45 -103.81 77.40
CA LEU A 3 -29.21 -104.58 76.16
C LEU A 3 -30.03 -104.12 74.94
N LEU A 4 -31.26 -103.65 75.14
CA LEU A 4 -32.11 -103.17 74.04
C LEU A 4 -31.63 -101.79 73.57
N ALA A 5 -31.21 -100.92 74.50
CA ALA A 5 -30.62 -99.63 74.18
C ALA A 5 -29.26 -99.79 73.49
N SER A 6 -28.44 -100.76 73.91
CA SER A 6 -27.18 -101.09 73.24
C SER A 6 -27.38 -101.62 71.82
N ALA A 7 -28.39 -102.47 71.60
CA ALA A 7 -28.73 -102.97 70.27
C ALA A 7 -29.29 -101.84 69.38
N ALA A 8 -30.19 -101.00 69.89
CA ALA A 8 -30.71 -99.85 69.15
C ALA A 8 -29.62 -98.84 68.79
N PHE A 9 -28.66 -98.62 69.70
CA PHE A 9 -27.49 -97.77 69.45
C PHE A 9 -26.55 -98.39 68.41
N LEU A 10 -26.32 -99.70 68.44
CA LEU A 10 -25.56 -100.41 67.40
C LEU A 10 -26.27 -100.36 66.04
N PHE A 11 -27.59 -100.50 65.98
CA PHE A 11 -28.35 -100.35 64.74
C PHE A 11 -28.33 -98.91 64.24
N TYR A 12 -28.39 -97.91 65.12
CA TYR A 12 -28.24 -96.51 64.76
C TYR A 12 -26.84 -96.23 64.18
N ILE A 13 -25.78 -96.70 64.84
CA ILE A 13 -24.40 -96.56 64.34
C ILE A 13 -24.22 -97.30 63.01
N VAL A 14 -24.71 -98.53 62.88
CA VAL A 14 -24.58 -99.28 61.62
C VAL A 14 -25.37 -98.60 60.52
N SER A 15 -26.60 -98.15 60.79
CA SER A 15 -27.42 -97.40 59.85
C SER A 15 -26.72 -96.13 59.37
N GLU A 16 -26.23 -95.31 60.30
CA GLU A 16 -25.43 -94.11 60.01
C GLU A 16 -24.20 -94.48 59.16
N MET A 17 -23.39 -95.46 59.59
CA MET A 17 -22.21 -95.87 58.81
C MET A 17 -22.56 -96.41 57.41
N THR A 18 -23.68 -97.11 57.23
CA THR A 18 -24.12 -97.52 55.88
C THR A 18 -24.59 -96.35 55.05
N VAL A 19 -25.28 -95.36 55.65
CA VAL A 19 -25.71 -94.14 54.97
C VAL A 19 -24.47 -93.34 54.55
N THR A 20 -23.52 -93.11 55.45
CA THR A 20 -22.29 -92.38 55.13
C THR A 20 -21.42 -93.11 54.11
N ASN A 21 -21.36 -94.45 54.14
CA ASN A 21 -20.64 -95.21 53.13
C ASN A 21 -21.36 -95.23 51.78
N LEU A 22 -22.70 -95.25 51.77
CA LEU A 22 -23.49 -95.13 50.55
C LEU A 22 -23.33 -93.74 49.94
N GLU A 23 -23.40 -92.68 50.75
CA GLU A 23 -23.12 -91.30 50.34
C GLU A 23 -21.71 -91.18 49.76
N ALA A 24 -20.69 -91.71 50.44
CA ALA A 24 -19.32 -91.70 49.94
C ALA A 24 -19.11 -92.53 48.66
N GLU A 25 -19.76 -93.70 48.51
CA GLU A 25 -19.69 -94.50 47.28
C GLU A 25 -20.50 -93.87 46.14
N GLN A 26 -21.60 -93.19 46.44
CA GLN A 26 -22.42 -92.44 45.49
C GLN A 26 -21.68 -91.19 45.03
N GLU A 27 -20.98 -90.48 45.93
CA GLU A 27 -20.07 -89.38 45.63
C GLU A 27 -18.90 -89.86 44.77
N VAL A 28 -18.25 -90.99 45.08
CA VAL A 28 -17.19 -91.58 44.25
C VAL A 28 -17.73 -92.06 42.88
N GLY A 29 -18.96 -92.57 42.83
CA GLY A 29 -19.62 -92.99 41.60
C GLY A 29 -19.98 -91.82 40.69
N ILE A 30 -20.52 -90.73 41.27
CA ILE A 30 -20.90 -89.51 40.57
C ILE A 30 -19.64 -88.73 40.18
N ALA A 31 -18.70 -88.47 41.09
CA ALA A 31 -17.42 -87.82 40.77
C ALA A 31 -16.55 -88.66 39.81
N GLY A 32 -16.72 -89.98 39.79
CA GLY A 32 -16.10 -90.88 38.80
C GLY A 32 -16.77 -90.86 37.42
N LEU A 33 -18.06 -90.54 37.35
CA LEU A 33 -18.82 -90.33 36.12
C LEU A 33 -18.62 -88.91 35.55
N PHE A 34 -18.46 -87.91 36.42
CA PHE A 34 -18.20 -86.52 36.08
C PHE A 34 -16.72 -86.21 36.29
N GLN A 35 -15.90 -86.53 35.28
CA GLN A 35 -14.58 -85.91 35.24
C GLN A 35 -14.83 -84.41 35.07
N LYS A 36 -14.52 -83.61 36.09
CA LYS A 36 -14.54 -82.14 36.05
C LYS A 36 -13.91 -81.60 34.76
N GLU A 37 -12.88 -82.30 34.31
CA GLU A 37 -12.20 -82.08 33.04
C GLU A 37 -13.10 -82.24 31.80
N GLY A 38 -14.02 -83.20 31.77
CA GLY A 38 -14.91 -83.42 30.64
C GLY A 38 -15.96 -82.32 30.45
N LEU A 39 -16.53 -81.81 31.55
CA LEU A 39 -17.40 -80.62 31.48
C LEU A 39 -16.59 -79.38 31.12
N ARG A 40 -15.39 -79.19 31.69
CA ARG A 40 -14.50 -78.09 31.30
C ARG A 40 -14.19 -78.14 29.80
N LEU A 41 -13.71 -79.29 29.29
CA LEU A 41 -13.36 -79.47 27.89
C LEU A 41 -14.56 -79.28 26.95
N TYR A 42 -15.77 -79.73 27.33
CA TYR A 42 -16.95 -79.49 26.50
C TYR A 42 -17.33 -78.00 26.45
N VAL A 43 -17.31 -77.33 27.61
CA VAL A 43 -17.64 -75.91 27.67
C VAL A 43 -16.58 -75.08 26.95
N GLU A 44 -15.30 -75.44 27.10
CA GLU A 44 -14.17 -74.89 26.36
C GLU A 44 -14.36 -75.05 24.85
N ASP A 45 -14.70 -76.25 24.36
CA ASP A 45 -14.99 -76.54 22.95
C ASP A 45 -16.19 -75.72 22.42
N CYS A 46 -17.28 -75.65 23.19
CA CYS A 46 -18.47 -74.86 22.81
C CYS A 46 -18.21 -73.35 22.80
N ILE A 47 -17.44 -72.83 23.77
CA ILE A 47 -17.09 -71.40 23.81
C ILE A 47 -16.05 -71.08 22.74
N GLN A 48 -15.16 -72.02 22.41
CA GLN A 48 -14.27 -71.90 21.25
C GLN A 48 -15.09 -71.80 19.95
N ASP A 49 -16.09 -72.65 19.74
CA ASP A 49 -17.01 -72.55 18.61
C ASP A 49 -17.74 -71.19 18.60
N SER A 50 -18.21 -70.73 19.77
CA SER A 50 -18.84 -69.41 19.93
C SER A 50 -17.89 -68.25 19.63
N LEU A 51 -16.60 -68.39 19.96
CA LEU A 51 -15.56 -67.42 19.63
C LEU A 51 -15.34 -67.36 18.11
N GLU A 52 -15.31 -68.51 17.43
CA GLU A 52 -15.23 -68.52 15.96
C GLU A 52 -16.43 -67.82 15.32
N GLU A 53 -17.65 -68.08 15.81
CA GLU A 53 -18.86 -67.39 15.35
C GLU A 53 -18.79 -65.89 15.59
N ALA A 54 -18.29 -65.46 16.75
CA ALA A 54 -18.09 -64.05 17.07
C ALA A 54 -17.04 -63.39 16.17
N ILE A 55 -15.90 -64.06 15.90
CA ILE A 55 -14.86 -63.57 14.99
C ILE A 55 -15.41 -63.46 13.56
N ILE A 56 -16.25 -64.40 13.13
CA ILE A 56 -16.95 -64.34 11.83
C ILE A 56 -17.90 -63.14 11.80
N ALA A 57 -18.67 -62.90 12.86
CA ALA A 57 -19.57 -61.75 12.95
C ALA A 57 -18.81 -60.41 12.90
N VAL A 58 -17.67 -60.31 13.63
CA VAL A 58 -16.71 -59.20 13.53
C VAL A 58 -16.22 -59.04 12.10
N GLY A 59 -15.90 -60.14 11.43
CA GLY A 59 -15.44 -60.14 10.05
C GLY A 59 -16.49 -59.64 9.07
N GLN A 60 -17.76 -59.98 9.28
CA GLN A 60 -18.82 -59.61 8.35
C GLN A 60 -19.29 -58.16 8.52
N GLY A 61 -19.38 -57.66 9.75
CA GLY A 61 -19.97 -56.35 10.05
C GLY A 61 -19.10 -55.40 10.86
N GLY A 62 -17.81 -55.72 11.06
CA GLY A 62 -16.90 -54.94 11.89
C GLY A 62 -17.35 -54.92 13.34
N ARG A 63 -17.93 -53.81 13.80
CA ARG A 63 -18.49 -53.66 15.15
C ARG A 63 -20.01 -53.74 15.22
N ILE A 64 -20.66 -53.84 14.06
CA ILE A 64 -22.11 -53.81 13.91
C ILE A 64 -22.57 -55.19 13.45
N TRP A 65 -23.19 -55.95 14.34
CA TRP A 65 -23.66 -57.30 14.06
C TRP A 65 -25.17 -57.33 14.29
N PHE A 66 -25.91 -57.72 13.26
CA PHE A 66 -27.37 -57.85 13.31
C PHE A 66 -27.75 -59.30 13.05
N ASP A 67 -27.90 -60.09 14.13
CA ASP A 67 -28.75 -61.28 14.08
C ASP A 67 -30.06 -60.97 14.78
N THR A 68 -31.14 -61.12 14.01
CA THR A 68 -32.55 -60.94 14.33
C THR A 68 -33.10 -61.74 15.53
N SER A 69 -32.28 -62.34 16.39
CA SER A 69 -32.83 -63.10 17.53
C SER A 69 -32.01 -63.25 18.83
N LEU A 70 -30.70 -62.98 18.90
CA LEU A 70 -29.94 -63.38 20.10
C LEU A 70 -29.12 -62.27 20.78
N ILE A 71 -28.35 -61.42 20.09
CA ILE A 71 -27.57 -60.37 20.75
C ILE A 71 -27.34 -59.22 19.75
N ASP A 72 -27.73 -57.99 20.10
CA ASP A 72 -27.29 -56.79 19.37
C ASP A 72 -25.78 -56.64 19.60
N GLY A 73 -24.99 -56.41 18.53
CA GLY A 73 -23.59 -55.99 18.67
C GLY A 73 -23.46 -54.83 19.66
N THR A 74 -22.28 -54.63 20.25
CA THR A 74 -22.18 -53.64 21.34
C THR A 74 -22.38 -52.19 20.88
N LEU A 75 -22.22 -51.98 19.57
CA LEU A 75 -22.58 -50.74 18.91
C LEU A 75 -23.89 -50.93 18.14
N ALA A 76 -24.92 -50.19 18.55
CA ALA A 76 -26.19 -50.17 17.84
C ALA A 76 -26.01 -49.55 16.44
N PHE A 77 -26.57 -50.20 15.43
CA PHE A 77 -26.55 -49.69 14.06
C PHE A 77 -27.26 -48.34 13.95
N SER A 78 -26.60 -47.41 13.28
CA SER A 78 -27.14 -46.12 12.84
C SER A 78 -26.65 -45.87 11.42
N GLU A 79 -27.56 -45.96 10.44
CA GLU A 79 -27.28 -45.65 9.03
C GLU A 79 -26.59 -44.29 8.91
N ASP A 80 -25.55 -44.24 8.08
CA ASP A 80 -24.70 -43.08 7.74
C ASP A 80 -23.94 -42.44 8.92
N ASN A 81 -24.14 -42.91 10.15
CA ASN A 81 -23.46 -42.42 11.33
C ASN A 81 -22.34 -43.37 11.78
N ASN A 82 -22.63 -44.67 11.89
CA ASN A 82 -21.62 -45.65 12.29
C ASN A 82 -21.58 -46.89 11.41
N GLY A 83 -22.49 -47.02 10.46
CA GLY A 83 -22.52 -48.10 9.50
C GLY A 83 -23.45 -47.83 8.34
N ILE A 84 -23.39 -48.71 7.33
CA ILE A 84 -24.26 -48.69 6.15
C ILE A 84 -24.90 -50.06 5.94
N PHE A 85 -26.09 -50.09 5.35
CA PHE A 85 -26.75 -51.33 4.92
C PHE A 85 -26.64 -51.52 3.40
N TYR A 86 -25.76 -52.42 2.96
CA TYR A 86 -25.49 -52.67 1.54
C TYR A 86 -25.53 -54.15 1.18
N SER A 87 -26.17 -54.48 0.05
CA SER A 87 -26.28 -55.86 -0.47
C SER A 87 -26.85 -56.89 0.54
N GLY A 88 -27.67 -56.44 1.50
CA GLY A 88 -28.25 -57.29 2.53
C GLY A 88 -27.38 -57.50 3.77
N ASN A 89 -26.22 -56.83 3.86
CA ASN A 89 -25.31 -56.89 4.99
C ASN A 89 -25.16 -55.51 5.64
N TYR A 90 -24.77 -55.49 6.91
CA TYR A 90 -24.39 -54.28 7.63
C TYR A 90 -22.87 -54.16 7.62
N TYR A 91 -22.35 -52.98 7.27
CA TYR A 91 -20.92 -52.69 7.32
C TYR A 91 -20.69 -51.56 8.31
N TYR A 92 -19.68 -51.70 9.16
CA TYR A 92 -19.23 -50.63 10.04
C TYR A 92 -18.47 -49.57 9.25
N LEU A 93 -18.76 -48.30 9.48
CA LEU A 93 -18.01 -47.17 8.91
C LEU A 93 -16.70 -47.00 9.67
N GLY A 94 -15.58 -47.37 9.06
CA GLY A 94 -14.23 -47.19 9.61
C GLY A 94 -13.78 -45.73 9.58
N ILE A 95 -14.27 -44.97 8.60
CA ILE A 95 -14.14 -43.52 8.49
C ILE A 95 -15.53 -42.96 8.22
N THR A 96 -15.90 -41.94 8.99
CA THR A 96 -17.14 -41.18 8.85
C THR A 96 -16.82 -39.79 8.30
N HIS A 97 -17.78 -39.23 7.58
CA HIS A 97 -17.79 -37.81 7.23
C HIS A 97 -18.72 -37.12 8.23
N GLU A 98 -18.18 -36.28 9.10
CA GLU A 98 -19.02 -35.35 9.85
C GLU A 98 -19.33 -34.19 8.90
N ASP A 99 -20.60 -34.00 8.57
CA ASP A 99 -21.12 -32.76 7.97
C ASP A 99 -20.95 -31.64 9.02
N ASP A 100 -19.71 -31.26 9.33
CA ASP A 100 -19.43 -30.16 10.25
C ASP A 100 -19.71 -28.86 9.51
N LEU A 101 -21.01 -28.55 9.43
CA LEU A 101 -21.56 -27.24 9.09
C LEU A 101 -20.95 -26.11 9.94
N GLU A 102 -20.26 -26.45 11.04
CA GLU A 102 -19.54 -25.50 11.89
C GLU A 102 -18.38 -24.81 11.16
N PHE A 103 -17.83 -25.40 10.09
CA PHE A 103 -16.64 -24.86 9.42
C PHE A 103 -16.90 -24.17 8.07
N TYR A 104 -18.16 -24.01 7.64
CA TYR A 104 -18.52 -23.41 6.35
C TYR A 104 -17.97 -21.97 6.17
N ASP A 105 -17.79 -21.24 7.28
CA ASP A 105 -17.25 -19.87 7.28
C ASP A 105 -15.76 -19.80 7.69
N SER A 106 -15.02 -20.91 7.65
CA SER A 106 -13.63 -20.95 8.17
C SER A 106 -12.56 -20.44 7.19
N TYR A 107 -12.96 -20.02 5.99
CA TYR A 107 -12.09 -19.40 5.00
C TYR A 107 -12.20 -17.86 5.08
N PRO A 108 -11.07 -17.11 5.03
CA PRO A 108 -9.69 -17.59 5.07
C PRO A 108 -9.36 -18.25 6.41
N CYS A 109 -8.50 -19.25 6.38
CA CYS A 109 -8.05 -19.96 7.57
C CYS A 109 -7.38 -18.98 8.55
N GLU A 110 -8.00 -18.70 9.70
CA GLU A 110 -7.44 -17.74 10.65
C GLU A 110 -6.06 -18.20 11.17
N GLU A 111 -4.97 -17.52 10.78
CA GLU A 111 -3.56 -17.82 11.17
C GLU A 111 -3.28 -17.97 12.69
N ASN A 112 -4.26 -17.69 13.57
CA ASN A 112 -4.12 -17.85 15.01
C ASN A 112 -5.13 -18.80 15.68
N SER A 113 -5.91 -19.59 14.92
CA SER A 113 -6.75 -20.63 15.51
C SER A 113 -5.90 -21.83 15.93
N THR A 114 -6.09 -22.32 17.17
CA THR A 114 -5.48 -23.59 17.59
C THR A 114 -6.18 -24.81 17.01
N GLU A 115 -7.33 -24.62 16.37
CA GLU A 115 -8.20 -25.64 15.79
C GLU A 115 -8.54 -25.25 14.34
N TYR A 116 -7.57 -25.37 13.44
CA TYR A 116 -7.85 -25.28 12.01
C TYR A 116 -8.69 -26.48 11.56
N PRO A 117 -9.73 -26.25 10.74
CA PRO A 117 -10.32 -27.31 9.93
C PRO A 117 -9.24 -28.06 9.16
N SER A 118 -9.45 -29.34 8.87
CA SER A 118 -8.44 -30.17 8.19
C SER A 118 -8.06 -29.63 6.82
N PHE A 119 -9.02 -29.09 6.06
CA PHE A 119 -8.78 -28.46 4.76
C PHE A 119 -7.83 -27.25 4.86
N CYS A 120 -7.87 -26.50 5.97
CA CYS A 120 -6.99 -25.36 6.20
C CYS A 120 -5.52 -25.72 6.44
N LYS A 121 -5.22 -26.99 6.70
CA LYS A 121 -3.85 -27.50 6.84
C LYS A 121 -3.39 -28.22 5.58
N TYR A 122 -4.30 -28.44 4.63
CA TYR A 122 -4.01 -29.24 3.46
C TYR A 122 -3.18 -28.42 2.49
N VAL A 123 -1.91 -28.80 2.42
CA VAL A 123 -1.01 -28.46 1.33
C VAL A 123 -0.63 -29.81 0.74
N TYR A 124 -0.71 -29.97 -0.57
CA TYR A 124 -0.35 -31.24 -1.20
C TYR A 124 1.00 -31.78 -0.67
N GLY A 125 0.97 -32.97 -0.06
CA GLY A 125 2.13 -33.61 0.60
C GLY A 125 2.27 -33.37 2.11
N ASP A 126 1.51 -32.45 2.70
CA ASP A 126 1.39 -32.23 4.15
C ASP A 126 0.11 -32.91 4.69
N GLY A 127 0.26 -33.84 5.63
CA GLY A 127 -0.86 -34.68 6.08
C GLY A 127 -1.99 -33.90 6.79
N ALA A 128 -3.18 -33.91 6.21
CA ALA A 128 -4.44 -33.39 6.77
C ALA A 128 -5.40 -34.53 7.14
N ASP A 129 -6.37 -34.30 8.03
CA ASP A 129 -7.32 -35.34 8.47
C ASP A 129 -8.62 -35.30 7.64
N PHE A 130 -8.78 -36.21 6.67
CA PHE A 130 -9.95 -36.38 5.79
C PHE A 130 -10.98 -37.34 6.38
N GLY A 131 -11.85 -36.80 7.24
CA GLY A 131 -12.91 -37.53 7.93
C GLY A 131 -12.54 -37.94 9.36
N HIS A 132 -13.51 -38.51 10.08
CA HIS A 132 -13.32 -38.99 11.44
C HIS A 132 -13.09 -40.50 11.43
N LYS A 133 -11.96 -40.94 12.00
CA LYS A 133 -11.72 -42.38 12.16
C LYS A 133 -12.51 -42.86 13.37
N GLU A 134 -13.50 -43.69 13.08
CA GLU A 134 -14.33 -44.29 14.10
C GLU A 134 -13.55 -45.31 14.95
N SER A 135 -14.11 -45.63 16.11
CA SER A 135 -13.49 -46.39 17.20
C SER A 135 -13.14 -47.87 16.92
N LEU A 136 -12.84 -48.26 15.68
CA LEU A 136 -12.32 -49.59 15.33
C LEU A 136 -10.89 -49.77 15.82
N SER A 137 -10.76 -50.46 16.93
CA SER A 137 -9.50 -50.73 17.64
C SER A 137 -9.46 -52.16 18.14
N ILE A 138 -8.27 -52.64 18.51
CA ILE A 138 -8.15 -53.96 19.16
C ILE A 138 -9.01 -54.01 20.43
N SER A 139 -8.94 -52.97 21.26
CA SER A 139 -9.71 -52.89 22.51
C SER A 139 -11.23 -52.87 22.29
N SER A 140 -11.68 -52.25 21.21
CA SER A 140 -13.12 -52.24 20.91
C SER A 140 -13.60 -53.63 20.49
N ILE A 141 -12.82 -54.34 19.67
CA ILE A 141 -13.13 -55.72 19.27
C ILE A 141 -13.01 -56.69 20.45
N GLU A 142 -12.02 -56.55 21.34
CA GLU A 142 -11.94 -57.30 22.60
C GLU A 142 -13.23 -57.14 23.41
N SER A 143 -13.70 -55.90 23.59
CA SER A 143 -14.96 -55.65 24.29
C SER A 143 -16.18 -56.22 23.56
N ASP A 144 -16.17 -56.25 22.23
CA ASP A 144 -17.26 -56.78 21.44
C ASP A 144 -17.33 -58.32 21.54
N LEU A 145 -16.18 -59.00 21.44
CA LEU A 145 -16.05 -60.45 21.64
C LEU A 145 -16.38 -60.86 23.08
N GLU A 146 -15.91 -60.10 24.08
CA GLU A 146 -16.21 -60.36 25.50
C GLU A 146 -17.71 -60.39 25.76
N LYS A 147 -18.45 -59.38 25.32
CA LYS A 147 -19.91 -59.32 25.51
C LYS A 147 -20.63 -60.45 24.79
N TYR A 148 -20.16 -60.86 23.62
CA TYR A 148 -20.72 -62.00 22.90
C TYR A 148 -20.53 -63.30 23.68
N LEU A 149 -19.30 -63.58 24.12
CA LEU A 149 -18.98 -64.81 24.85
C LEU A 149 -19.63 -64.88 26.23
N VAL A 150 -19.79 -63.76 26.94
CA VAL A 150 -20.54 -63.70 28.21
C VAL A 150 -21.98 -64.20 28.02
N ASN A 151 -22.61 -63.86 26.90
CA ASN A 151 -23.99 -64.28 26.60
C ASN A 151 -24.07 -65.71 26.04
N ALA A 152 -23.06 -66.17 25.29
CA ALA A 152 -23.01 -67.53 24.76
C ALA A 152 -22.69 -68.58 25.83
N THR A 153 -21.90 -68.21 26.85
CA THR A 153 -21.43 -69.12 27.90
C THR A 153 -22.58 -69.84 28.65
N PRO A 154 -23.64 -69.16 29.12
CA PRO A 154 -24.80 -69.82 29.72
C PRO A 154 -25.51 -70.79 28.78
N GLU A 155 -25.61 -70.45 27.49
CA GLU A 155 -26.25 -71.30 26.47
C GLU A 155 -25.47 -72.61 26.28
N CYS A 156 -24.16 -72.51 26.04
CA CYS A 156 -23.23 -73.65 25.95
C CYS A 156 -23.34 -74.61 27.13
N VAL A 157 -23.38 -74.04 28.34
CA VAL A 157 -23.51 -74.83 29.57
C VAL A 157 -24.89 -75.48 29.65
N SER A 158 -25.96 -74.74 29.35
CA SER A 158 -27.31 -75.29 29.37
C SER A 158 -27.49 -76.43 28.34
N GLU A 159 -26.91 -76.31 27.15
CA GLU A 159 -26.98 -77.34 26.11
C GLU A 159 -26.24 -78.60 26.52
N PHE A 160 -25.05 -78.49 27.11
CA PHE A 160 -24.33 -79.63 27.66
C PHE A 160 -25.18 -80.40 28.67
N LEU A 161 -25.75 -79.66 29.63
CA LEU A 161 -26.54 -80.23 30.71
C LEU A 161 -27.78 -80.91 30.13
N ASN A 162 -28.50 -80.26 29.21
CA ASN A 162 -29.71 -80.83 28.62
C ASN A 162 -29.43 -82.06 27.74
N SER A 163 -28.32 -82.08 27.00
CA SER A 163 -27.98 -83.15 26.06
C SER A 163 -27.37 -84.38 26.74
N ASN A 164 -26.55 -84.18 27.78
CA ASN A 164 -25.81 -85.25 28.44
C ASN A 164 -26.37 -85.64 29.81
N LEU A 165 -27.11 -84.75 30.47
CA LEU A 165 -27.71 -85.00 31.78
C LEU A 165 -29.23 -85.17 31.67
N SER A 166 -29.68 -86.42 31.60
CA SER A 166 -31.10 -86.76 31.78
C SER A 166 -31.63 -86.55 33.22
N TYR A 167 -30.88 -85.84 34.08
CA TYR A 167 -31.05 -85.83 35.54
C TYR A 167 -31.65 -84.52 36.06
N SER A 168 -32.48 -84.60 37.11
CA SER A 168 -33.21 -83.50 37.73
C SER A 168 -32.38 -82.68 38.74
N GLY A 169 -31.11 -82.38 38.43
CA GLY A 169 -30.27 -81.53 39.28
C GLY A 169 -30.63 -80.05 39.14
N ASP A 170 -30.51 -79.28 40.21
CA ASP A 170 -30.61 -77.82 40.17
C ASP A 170 -29.21 -77.24 39.94
N LEU A 171 -29.05 -76.46 38.87
CA LEU A 171 -27.82 -75.72 38.59
C LEU A 171 -27.87 -74.39 39.34
N GLY A 172 -26.93 -74.19 40.25
CA GLY A 172 -26.64 -72.87 40.81
C GLY A 172 -25.79 -72.10 39.81
N GLU A 173 -26.36 -71.07 39.20
CA GLU A 173 -25.67 -70.17 38.28
C GLU A 173 -25.30 -68.88 39.03
N GLY A 174 -24.01 -68.52 39.03
CA GLY A 174 -23.59 -67.16 39.33
C GLY A 174 -23.40 -66.32 38.07
N GLU A 175 -23.03 -65.05 38.24
CA GLU A 175 -22.73 -64.16 37.12
C GLU A 175 -21.47 -64.64 36.38
N VAL A 176 -21.54 -64.75 35.04
CA VAL A 176 -20.38 -65.02 34.19
C VAL A 176 -19.56 -63.73 34.10
N THR A 177 -18.31 -63.79 34.53
CA THR A 177 -17.32 -62.76 34.21
C THR A 177 -16.28 -63.37 33.29
N LEU A 178 -16.00 -62.72 32.16
CA LEU A 178 -15.10 -63.21 31.13
C LEU A 178 -14.23 -62.05 30.67
N SER A 179 -12.97 -62.30 30.32
CA SER A 179 -12.12 -61.33 29.64
C SER A 179 -11.49 -61.94 28.39
N VAL A 180 -11.43 -61.13 27.33
CA VAL A 180 -10.81 -61.50 26.05
C VAL A 180 -9.57 -60.65 25.85
N GLY A 181 -8.42 -61.28 25.64
CA GLY A 181 -7.16 -60.62 25.29
C GLY A 181 -6.72 -60.99 23.88
N ILE A 182 -6.63 -60.03 22.97
CA ILE A 182 -6.15 -60.25 21.60
C ILE A 182 -4.62 -60.06 21.58
N GLU A 183 -3.90 -61.17 21.46
CA GLU A 183 -2.44 -61.24 21.40
C GLU A 183 -1.91 -61.41 19.97
N SER A 184 -0.59 -61.33 19.77
CA SER A 184 0.01 -61.38 18.42
C SER A 184 -0.16 -62.74 17.73
N ASP A 185 -0.25 -63.80 18.52
CA ASP A 185 -0.25 -65.21 18.14
C ASP A 185 -1.56 -65.93 18.52
N GLY A 186 -2.52 -65.22 19.10
CA GLY A 186 -3.85 -65.76 19.37
C GLY A 186 -4.74 -64.87 20.21
N ILE A 187 -5.84 -65.47 20.67
CA ILE A 187 -6.84 -64.84 21.52
C ILE A 187 -6.90 -65.62 22.83
N ASP A 188 -6.61 -64.94 23.92
CA ASP A 188 -6.67 -65.47 25.28
C ASP A 188 -8.06 -65.21 25.85
N VAL A 189 -8.71 -66.25 26.37
CA VAL A 189 -10.06 -66.16 26.94
C VAL A 189 -10.04 -66.70 28.37
N ASP A 190 -10.18 -65.79 29.33
CA ASP A 190 -10.27 -66.10 30.75
C ASP A 190 -11.72 -66.07 31.21
N ILE A 191 -12.21 -67.17 31.76
CA ILE A 191 -13.63 -67.32 32.11
C ILE A 191 -13.76 -67.65 33.59
N GLN A 192 -14.45 -66.78 34.31
CA GLN A 192 -14.87 -66.98 35.68
C GLN A 192 -16.38 -67.19 35.70
N TYR A 193 -16.78 -68.46 35.69
CA TYR A 193 -18.18 -68.85 35.76
C TYR A 193 -18.40 -69.83 36.92
N PRO A 194 -18.86 -69.36 38.09
CA PRO A 194 -19.10 -70.21 39.26
C PRO A 194 -20.32 -71.10 39.03
N LEU A 195 -20.05 -72.30 38.51
CA LEU A 195 -21.05 -73.33 38.25
C LEU A 195 -21.11 -74.32 39.40
N GLU A 196 -22.27 -74.38 40.07
CA GLU A 196 -22.55 -75.34 41.13
C GLU A 196 -23.63 -76.33 40.70
N LEU A 197 -23.29 -77.62 40.58
CA LEU A 197 -24.30 -78.65 40.35
C LEU A 197 -24.77 -79.21 41.70
N THR A 198 -26.06 -78.99 42.02
CA THR A 198 -26.67 -79.51 43.25
C THR A 198 -27.64 -80.63 42.91
N VAL A 199 -27.45 -81.82 43.51
CA VAL A 199 -28.38 -82.95 43.39
C VAL A 199 -28.91 -83.28 44.78
N GLU A 200 -30.23 -83.28 44.96
CA GLU A 200 -30.89 -83.63 46.23
C GLU A 200 -30.30 -82.94 47.49
N THR A 201 -29.85 -81.68 47.35
CA THR A 201 -29.24 -80.79 48.38
C THR A 201 -27.73 -80.88 48.60
N GLU A 202 -27.01 -81.75 47.90
CA GLU A 202 -25.55 -81.81 47.94
C GLU A 202 -24.93 -81.18 46.69
N THR A 203 -23.95 -80.30 46.88
CA THR A 203 -23.15 -79.70 45.81
C THR A 203 -22.04 -80.67 45.42
N TYR A 204 -22.14 -81.26 44.23
CA TYR A 204 -21.20 -82.28 43.76
C TYR A 204 -20.07 -81.71 42.90
N PHE A 205 -20.24 -80.49 42.38
CA PHE A 205 -19.35 -79.91 41.39
C PHE A 205 -19.22 -78.41 41.58
N HIS A 206 -17.98 -77.92 41.47
CA HIS A 206 -17.67 -76.50 41.40
C HIS A 206 -16.60 -76.26 40.32
N LEU A 207 -16.98 -75.53 39.28
CA LEU A 207 -16.07 -74.88 38.34
C LEU A 207 -16.10 -73.38 38.66
N THR A 208 -14.96 -72.81 39.03
CA THR A 208 -14.84 -71.36 39.30
C THR A 208 -14.32 -70.63 38.08
N GLU A 209 -13.32 -71.22 37.43
CA GLU A 209 -12.41 -70.54 36.53
C GLU A 209 -11.82 -71.55 35.56
N PHE A 210 -11.70 -71.15 34.30
CA PHE A 210 -10.94 -71.84 33.26
C PHE A 210 -10.53 -70.84 32.18
N ASP A 211 -9.42 -71.14 31.53
CA ASP A 211 -8.79 -70.33 30.50
C ASP A 211 -8.47 -71.21 29.29
N TYR A 212 -8.51 -70.63 28.09
CA TYR A 212 -7.98 -71.25 26.88
C TYR A 212 -7.41 -70.21 25.93
N PHE A 213 -6.46 -70.65 25.11
CA PHE A 213 -5.81 -69.84 24.09
C PHE A 213 -6.19 -70.33 22.70
N TYR A 214 -6.79 -69.46 21.90
CA TYR A 214 -7.15 -69.73 20.50
C TYR A 214 -6.05 -69.23 19.56
N PRO A 215 -5.26 -70.11 18.92
CA PRO A 215 -4.17 -69.69 18.03
C PRO A 215 -4.71 -68.93 16.82
N SER A 216 -4.26 -67.70 16.61
CA SER A 216 -4.78 -66.82 15.55
C SER A 216 -3.85 -65.63 15.30
N GLU A 217 -3.72 -65.19 14.05
CA GLU A 217 -2.93 -64.00 13.70
C GLU A 217 -3.79 -62.71 13.70
N PHE A 218 -4.97 -62.75 14.33
CA PHE A 218 -6.01 -61.72 14.25
C PHE A 218 -5.54 -60.31 14.64
N LYS A 219 -4.73 -60.17 15.71
CA LYS A 219 -4.16 -58.87 16.09
C LYS A 219 -3.29 -58.28 15.00
N THR A 220 -2.42 -59.09 14.42
CA THR A 220 -1.47 -58.65 13.39
C THR A 220 -2.25 -58.24 12.15
N PHE A 221 -3.23 -59.05 11.73
CA PHE A 221 -4.14 -58.73 10.64
C PHE A 221 -4.87 -57.40 10.90
N LEU A 222 -5.64 -57.30 11.99
CA LEU A 222 -6.47 -56.14 12.30
C LEU A 222 -5.61 -54.87 12.44
N SER A 223 -4.49 -54.92 13.16
CA SER A 223 -3.66 -53.73 13.38
C SER A 223 -2.92 -53.27 12.12
N LYS A 224 -2.41 -54.21 11.30
CA LYS A 224 -1.54 -53.87 10.16
C LYS A 224 -2.26 -53.72 8.84
N LEU A 225 -3.36 -54.44 8.63
CA LEU A 225 -4.10 -54.43 7.36
C LEU A 225 -5.43 -53.69 7.43
N VAL A 226 -5.97 -53.42 8.63
CA VAL A 226 -7.24 -52.69 8.76
C VAL A 226 -7.01 -51.33 9.44
N VAL A 227 -6.57 -51.34 10.70
CA VAL A 227 -6.48 -50.13 11.52
C VAL A 227 -5.41 -49.15 11.04
N ASN A 228 -4.24 -49.65 10.60
CA ASN A 228 -3.18 -48.78 10.09
C ASN A 228 -3.52 -48.19 8.71
N PRO A 229 -3.99 -48.97 7.71
CA PRO A 229 -4.49 -48.41 6.47
C PRO A 229 -5.63 -47.40 6.66
N LEU A 230 -6.61 -47.66 7.54
CA LEU A 230 -7.62 -46.66 7.91
C LEU A 230 -7.05 -45.37 8.50
N TRP A 231 -5.88 -45.43 9.15
CA TRP A 231 -5.21 -44.24 9.66
C TRP A 231 -4.46 -43.48 8.56
N LEU A 232 -3.93 -44.20 7.56
CA LEU A 232 -3.31 -43.60 6.38
C LEU A 232 -4.38 -42.97 5.47
N GLU A 233 -5.45 -43.69 5.18
CA GLU A 233 -6.65 -43.21 4.46
C GLU A 233 -7.22 -41.91 5.03
N LYS A 234 -7.21 -41.80 6.37
CA LYS A 234 -7.65 -40.58 7.04
C LYS A 234 -6.65 -39.42 6.81
N ARG A 235 -5.36 -39.70 6.65
CA ARG A 235 -4.29 -38.68 6.69
C ARG A 235 -3.71 -38.29 5.34
N ASP A 236 -3.88 -39.16 4.36
CA ASP A 236 -3.33 -39.03 3.03
C ASP A 236 -4.46 -39.15 2.02
N ILE A 237 -4.62 -38.11 1.23
CA ILE A 237 -5.66 -37.97 0.21
C ILE A 237 -5.40 -38.86 -1.00
N ASP A 238 -4.13 -39.19 -1.26
CA ASP A 238 -3.71 -40.01 -2.39
C ASP A 238 -3.72 -41.51 -2.04
N PHE A 239 -4.13 -41.89 -0.83
CA PHE A 239 -4.13 -43.29 -0.42
C PHE A 239 -5.14 -44.09 -1.23
N GLN A 240 -4.67 -45.18 -1.84
CA GLN A 240 -5.51 -46.06 -2.65
C GLN A 240 -5.66 -47.44 -2.02
N TRP A 241 -6.88 -47.97 -1.98
CA TRP A 241 -7.16 -49.35 -1.52
C TRP A 241 -6.87 -50.39 -2.62
N ILE A 242 -5.63 -50.43 -3.10
CA ILE A 242 -5.16 -51.40 -4.10
C ILE A 242 -4.06 -52.30 -3.56
N ALA A 243 -3.95 -53.51 -4.08
CA ALA A 243 -2.96 -54.48 -3.60
C ALA A 243 -1.52 -54.00 -3.82
N GLU A 244 -1.28 -53.30 -4.92
CA GLU A 244 0.02 -52.75 -5.29
C GLU A 244 0.57 -51.78 -4.23
N GLU A 245 -0.29 -50.95 -3.62
CA GLU A 245 0.07 -49.97 -2.60
C GLU A 245 0.62 -50.65 -1.34
N PHE A 246 0.04 -51.79 -0.96
CA PHE A 246 0.49 -52.57 0.19
C PHE A 246 1.71 -53.46 -0.10
N GLU A 247 1.87 -53.90 -1.36
CA GLU A 247 2.94 -54.80 -1.79
C GLU A 247 4.25 -54.08 -2.13
N ASP A 248 4.19 -52.83 -2.62
CA ASP A 248 5.37 -52.11 -3.05
C ASP A 248 6.31 -51.79 -1.89
N SER A 249 7.48 -52.42 -1.88
CA SER A 249 8.54 -52.17 -0.89
C SER A 249 9.10 -50.74 -0.91
N THR A 250 8.82 -49.97 -1.97
CA THR A 250 9.21 -48.55 -2.06
C THR A 250 8.12 -47.59 -1.62
N SER A 251 6.87 -48.03 -1.52
CA SER A 251 5.79 -47.24 -0.92
C SER A 251 6.09 -47.02 0.57
N GLU A 252 5.77 -45.83 1.07
CA GLU A 252 5.77 -45.55 2.52
C GLU A 252 4.77 -46.45 3.26
N TYR A 253 3.80 -47.02 2.53
CA TYR A 253 2.68 -47.81 3.05
C TYR A 253 2.94 -49.32 3.00
N HIS A 254 4.15 -49.74 2.61
CA HIS A 254 4.53 -51.16 2.54
C HIS A 254 4.25 -51.90 3.85
N SER A 255 3.44 -52.95 3.76
CA SER A 255 3.17 -53.83 4.89
C SER A 255 3.72 -55.22 4.61
N SER A 256 4.82 -55.58 5.28
CA SER A 256 5.34 -56.96 5.23
C SER A 256 4.29 -57.99 5.67
N SER A 257 3.30 -57.56 6.45
CA SER A 257 2.16 -58.38 6.84
C SER A 257 1.21 -58.64 5.67
N TYR A 258 1.00 -57.70 4.75
CA TYR A 258 0.13 -57.90 3.58
C TYR A 258 0.68 -59.04 2.71
N VAL A 259 1.99 -59.02 2.44
CA VAL A 259 2.67 -60.12 1.73
C VAL A 259 2.55 -61.45 2.47
N SER A 260 2.63 -61.44 3.81
CA SER A 260 2.51 -62.64 4.64
C SER A 260 1.11 -63.26 4.63
N PHE A 261 0.08 -62.42 4.71
CA PHE A 261 -1.32 -62.86 4.67
C PHE A 261 -1.81 -63.14 3.25
N SER A 262 -1.21 -62.48 2.24
CA SER A 262 -1.62 -62.52 0.83
C SER A 262 -3.15 -62.44 0.65
N PRO A 263 -3.86 -61.49 1.30
CA PRO A 263 -5.31 -61.47 1.24
C PRO A 263 -5.78 -61.08 -0.17
N VAL A 264 -6.97 -61.54 -0.55
CA VAL A 264 -7.70 -60.97 -1.69
C VAL A 264 -8.42 -59.71 -1.21
N LEU A 265 -7.97 -58.55 -1.67
CA LEU A 265 -8.61 -57.25 -1.43
C LEU A 265 -9.68 -56.98 -2.49
N ILE A 266 -10.89 -56.68 -2.04
CA ILE A 266 -12.04 -56.32 -2.88
C ILE A 266 -12.54 -54.96 -2.40
N VAL A 267 -12.64 -54.00 -3.33
CA VAL A 267 -13.19 -52.67 -3.09
C VAL A 267 -14.44 -52.52 -3.95
N GLU A 268 -15.58 -52.27 -3.32
CA GLU A 268 -16.87 -52.08 -3.99
C GLU A 268 -17.43 -50.69 -3.66
N GLU A 269 -17.72 -49.90 -4.67
CA GLU A 269 -18.42 -48.62 -4.51
C GLU A 269 -19.94 -48.87 -4.38
N VAL A 270 -20.56 -48.23 -3.41
CA VAL A 270 -21.98 -48.34 -3.13
C VAL A 270 -22.75 -47.40 -4.07
N GLU A 271 -23.20 -47.96 -5.20
CA GLU A 271 -24.06 -47.21 -6.13
C GLU A 271 -25.36 -46.74 -5.46
N LYS A 272 -25.72 -45.47 -5.71
CA LYS A 272 -26.98 -44.76 -5.36
C LYS A 272 -28.13 -45.64 -4.86
N SER A 273 -28.12 -46.01 -3.57
CA SER A 273 -29.29 -46.57 -2.88
C SER A 273 -29.71 -45.67 -1.72
N THR A 274 -30.66 -44.80 -2.03
CA THR A 274 -31.54 -44.03 -1.14
C THR A 274 -30.98 -43.07 -0.09
N GLU A 275 -29.71 -43.06 0.32
CA GLU A 275 -29.12 -41.90 1.06
C GLU A 275 -27.58 -41.92 1.26
N GLY A 276 -26.87 -43.06 1.14
CA GLY A 276 -25.39 -43.09 1.20
C GLY A 276 -24.73 -43.09 -0.19
N LEU A 277 -24.40 -41.92 -0.73
CA LEU A 277 -23.77 -41.79 -2.06
C LEU A 277 -22.26 -42.02 -1.97
N GLY A 278 -21.70 -42.90 -2.80
CA GLY A 278 -20.24 -43.02 -3.02
C GLY A 278 -19.45 -43.82 -1.97
N HIS A 279 -20.09 -44.36 -0.93
CA HIS A 279 -19.36 -45.13 0.10
C HIS A 279 -18.59 -46.31 -0.50
N ARG A 280 -17.39 -46.59 0.02
CA ARG A 280 -16.56 -47.73 -0.41
C ARG A 280 -16.61 -48.84 0.62
N VAL A 281 -16.97 -50.05 0.20
CA VAL A 281 -16.90 -51.26 1.03
C VAL A 281 -15.59 -51.97 0.74
N ILE A 282 -14.76 -52.10 1.77
CA ILE A 282 -13.48 -52.78 1.72
C ILE A 282 -13.65 -54.17 2.30
N THR A 283 -13.28 -55.20 1.54
CA THR A 283 -13.34 -56.60 1.96
C THR A 283 -12.00 -57.30 1.77
N TYR A 284 -11.48 -57.85 2.85
CA TYR A 284 -10.33 -58.76 2.86
C TYR A 284 -10.81 -60.20 2.92
N VAL A 285 -10.36 -61.05 2.01
CA VAL A 285 -10.57 -62.50 2.07
C VAL A 285 -9.22 -63.20 2.28
N LEU A 286 -9.10 -63.94 3.37
CA LEU A 286 -7.90 -64.66 3.78
C LEU A 286 -8.06 -66.16 3.60
N ASP A 287 -6.95 -66.80 3.29
CA ASP A 287 -6.84 -68.26 3.27
C ASP A 287 -7.07 -68.88 4.67
N PRO A 288 -7.41 -70.16 4.75
CA PRO A 288 -7.55 -70.87 6.02
C PRO A 288 -6.29 -70.83 6.90
N ASP A 289 -6.48 -71.06 8.20
CA ASP A 289 -5.43 -71.21 9.22
C ASP A 289 -4.67 -69.93 9.61
N HIS A 290 -4.97 -68.77 8.99
CA HIS A 290 -4.48 -67.47 9.48
C HIS A 290 -5.27 -66.99 10.70
N ILE A 291 -6.60 -66.93 10.56
CA ILE A 291 -7.50 -66.40 11.58
C ILE A 291 -8.37 -67.49 12.19
N LEU A 292 -8.98 -68.33 11.34
CA LEU A 292 -9.86 -69.43 11.72
C LEU A 292 -9.23 -70.77 11.35
N GLU A 293 -9.40 -71.78 12.20
CA GLU A 293 -8.87 -73.11 11.95
C GLU A 293 -9.63 -73.81 10.81
N ASN A 294 -8.93 -74.23 9.76
CA ASN A 294 -9.47 -74.95 8.59
C ASN A 294 -10.61 -74.22 7.83
N LYS A 295 -10.82 -72.92 8.05
CA LYS A 295 -11.86 -72.11 7.40
C LYS A 295 -11.27 -70.80 6.87
N PRO A 296 -11.65 -70.35 5.67
CA PRO A 296 -11.26 -69.02 5.20
C PRO A 296 -11.92 -67.94 6.07
N TYR A 297 -11.29 -66.77 6.15
CA TYR A 297 -11.79 -65.63 6.91
C TYR A 297 -12.07 -64.44 5.99
N SER A 298 -13.14 -63.70 6.28
CA SER A 298 -13.47 -62.47 5.57
C SER A 298 -13.62 -61.35 6.57
N PHE A 299 -13.02 -60.19 6.30
CA PHE A 299 -13.18 -58.97 7.09
C PHE A 299 -13.64 -57.82 6.19
N SER A 300 -14.77 -57.21 6.51
CA SER A 300 -15.39 -56.16 5.72
C SER A 300 -15.76 -54.95 6.58
N PHE A 301 -15.53 -53.76 6.03
CA PHE A 301 -15.95 -52.48 6.61
C PHE A 301 -16.23 -51.48 5.48
N ALA A 302 -16.86 -50.36 5.80
CA ALA A 302 -17.15 -49.29 4.86
C ALA A 302 -16.35 -48.02 5.19
N ILE A 303 -16.16 -47.18 4.18
CA ILE A 303 -15.58 -45.83 4.26
C ILE A 303 -16.65 -44.89 3.74
N ALA A 304 -16.98 -43.86 4.53
CA ALA A 304 -17.90 -42.81 4.09
C ALA A 304 -17.29 -42.06 2.91
N ASN A 305 -18.15 -41.62 1.98
CA ASN A 305 -17.72 -40.78 0.86
C ASN A 305 -17.41 -39.40 1.42
N ARG A 306 -16.34 -38.78 0.96
CA ARG A 306 -15.88 -37.47 1.43
C ARG A 306 -15.87 -36.49 0.26
N PRO A 307 -16.07 -35.19 0.52
CA PRO A 307 -15.89 -34.19 -0.51
C PRO A 307 -14.43 -34.18 -1.01
N PRO A 308 -14.20 -33.71 -2.24
CA PRO A 308 -12.85 -33.41 -2.70
C PRO A 308 -12.26 -32.31 -1.80
N ALA A 309 -10.96 -32.30 -1.59
CA ALA A 309 -10.24 -31.24 -0.90
C ALA A 309 -9.71 -30.24 -1.92
N LEU A 310 -10.21 -29.01 -1.87
CA LEU A 310 -9.75 -27.90 -2.71
C LEU A 310 -8.47 -27.30 -2.12
N ASP A 311 -7.41 -27.21 -2.93
CA ASP A 311 -6.18 -26.51 -2.54
C ASP A 311 -6.50 -25.02 -2.30
N PHE A 312 -5.91 -24.45 -1.24
CA PHE A 312 -6.15 -23.06 -0.90
C PHE A 312 -5.69 -22.12 -2.01
N ILE A 313 -6.63 -21.32 -2.52
CA ILE A 313 -6.38 -20.39 -3.61
C ILE A 313 -5.92 -19.05 -3.04
N GLU A 314 -4.67 -18.68 -3.32
CA GLU A 314 -4.11 -17.38 -2.96
C GLU A 314 -3.10 -16.85 -3.99
N ARG A 315 -2.94 -15.52 -4.01
CA ARG A 315 -1.85 -14.83 -4.71
C ARG A 315 -1.52 -13.55 -3.94
N GLU A 316 -0.39 -13.57 -3.24
CA GLU A 316 0.06 -12.46 -2.38
C GLU A 316 -1.01 -12.07 -1.33
N SER A 317 -1.50 -13.07 -0.59
CA SER A 317 -2.60 -12.95 0.37
C SER A 317 -2.26 -12.04 1.56
N CYS A 318 -3.32 -11.47 2.14
CA CYS A 318 -3.33 -10.55 3.26
C CYS A 318 -4.50 -10.87 4.20
N SER A 319 -4.58 -10.13 5.32
CA SER A 319 -5.67 -10.31 6.29
C SER A 319 -7.06 -10.06 5.68
N ASP A 320 -7.17 -9.16 4.71
CA ASP A 320 -8.43 -8.70 4.12
C ASP A 320 -8.73 -9.23 2.70
N TYR A 321 -7.72 -9.76 2.00
CA TYR A 321 -7.90 -10.39 0.67
C TYR A 321 -6.97 -11.60 0.49
N ASP A 322 -7.37 -12.55 -0.36
CA ASP A 322 -6.59 -13.77 -0.67
C ASP A 322 -5.81 -13.63 -1.98
N TYR A 323 -6.29 -12.76 -2.88
CA TYR A 323 -5.78 -12.65 -4.24
C TYR A 323 -5.77 -11.19 -4.68
N ILE A 324 -4.65 -10.68 -5.22
CA ILE A 324 -4.55 -9.31 -5.72
C ILE A 324 -4.55 -9.21 -7.23
N VAL A 325 -5.22 -8.20 -7.80
CA VAL A 325 -5.20 -7.80 -9.21
C VAL A 325 -4.94 -6.30 -9.32
N ILE A 326 -3.96 -5.91 -10.14
CA ILE A 326 -3.61 -4.51 -10.41
C ILE A 326 -3.75 -4.26 -11.92
N PRO A 327 -4.86 -3.65 -12.37
CA PRO A 327 -5.13 -3.45 -13.80
C PRO A 327 -4.00 -2.70 -14.50
N GLY A 328 -3.67 -3.13 -15.73
CA GLY A 328 -2.62 -2.52 -16.54
C GLY A 328 -1.19 -3.00 -16.25
N THR A 329 -0.97 -3.81 -15.21
CA THR A 329 0.34 -4.42 -14.92
C THR A 329 0.51 -5.75 -15.67
N ALA A 330 1.74 -6.13 -16.00
CA ALA A 330 2.01 -7.35 -16.77
C ALA A 330 1.74 -8.64 -15.98
N ASP A 331 2.14 -8.68 -14.71
CA ASP A 331 2.07 -9.90 -13.87
C ASP A 331 0.79 -9.96 -13.03
N TYR A 332 0.15 -8.82 -12.75
CA TYR A 332 -1.04 -8.73 -11.88
C TYR A 332 -2.25 -8.12 -12.57
N GLY A 333 -2.18 -7.79 -13.88
CA GLY A 333 -3.30 -7.20 -14.62
C GLY A 333 -4.42 -8.19 -14.97
N THR A 334 -4.18 -9.48 -14.77
CA THR A 334 -5.14 -10.55 -15.02
C THR A 334 -5.40 -11.37 -13.76
N ILE A 335 -6.62 -11.85 -13.64
CA ILE A 335 -6.99 -12.93 -12.73
C ILE A 335 -6.52 -14.22 -13.40
N GLU A 336 -5.64 -14.95 -12.75
CA GLU A 336 -5.18 -16.28 -13.18
C GLU A 336 -5.20 -17.20 -11.96
N ILE A 337 -6.35 -17.83 -11.74
CA ILE A 337 -6.55 -18.71 -10.60
C ILE A 337 -6.33 -20.14 -11.07
N LEU A 338 -5.26 -20.75 -10.57
CA LEU A 338 -5.01 -22.18 -10.71
C LEU A 338 -5.77 -22.89 -9.60
N THR A 339 -6.86 -23.57 -9.94
CA THR A 339 -7.59 -24.42 -9.00
C THR A 339 -7.07 -25.84 -9.10
N GLU A 340 -6.72 -26.41 -7.96
CA GLU A 340 -6.33 -27.81 -7.80
C GLU A 340 -7.18 -28.39 -6.68
N ALA A 341 -7.68 -29.59 -6.85
CA ALA A 341 -8.39 -30.30 -5.80
C ALA A 341 -8.09 -31.78 -5.93
N HIS A 342 -8.07 -32.52 -4.82
CA HIS A 342 -7.88 -33.96 -4.84
C HIS A 342 -9.05 -34.62 -4.15
N ASP A 343 -9.43 -35.83 -4.56
CA ASP A 343 -10.57 -36.52 -3.97
C ASP A 343 -10.08 -37.75 -3.19
N PRO A 344 -10.28 -37.80 -1.86
CA PRO A 344 -9.85 -38.95 -1.04
C PRO A 344 -10.48 -40.28 -1.45
N ASP A 345 -11.60 -40.25 -2.17
CA ASP A 345 -12.35 -41.43 -2.61
C ASP A 345 -12.12 -41.74 -4.10
N GLU A 346 -11.19 -41.03 -4.74
CA GLU A 346 -10.78 -41.16 -6.15
C GLU A 346 -11.91 -40.82 -7.15
N ASP A 347 -12.88 -40.02 -6.72
CA ASP A 347 -13.97 -39.55 -7.58
C ASP A 347 -13.50 -38.56 -8.65
N VAL A 348 -14.31 -38.44 -9.72
CA VAL A 348 -14.09 -37.40 -10.74
C VAL A 348 -14.55 -36.06 -10.20
N ILE A 349 -13.64 -35.09 -10.19
CA ILE A 349 -13.89 -33.72 -9.72
C ILE A 349 -14.38 -32.82 -10.87
N GLU A 350 -15.46 -32.09 -10.62
CA GLU A 350 -15.97 -30.99 -11.44
C GLU A 350 -15.84 -29.66 -10.69
N PHE A 351 -15.20 -28.68 -11.32
CA PHE A 351 -15.09 -27.32 -10.80
C PHE A 351 -16.24 -26.44 -11.30
N SER A 352 -16.73 -25.57 -10.43
CA SER A 352 -17.68 -24.52 -10.77
C SER A 352 -17.33 -23.20 -10.07
N TYR A 353 -17.75 -22.10 -10.67
CA TYR A 353 -17.38 -20.75 -10.25
C TYR A 353 -18.63 -19.88 -10.15
N GLU A 354 -18.80 -19.19 -9.04
CA GLU A 354 -19.82 -18.14 -8.87
C GLU A 354 -19.13 -16.83 -8.54
N SER A 355 -19.38 -15.78 -9.31
CA SER A 355 -18.68 -14.51 -9.13
C SER A 355 -19.59 -13.30 -9.25
N VAL A 356 -19.44 -12.36 -8.32
CA VAL A 356 -19.97 -11.00 -8.49
C VAL A 356 -19.22 -10.19 -9.55
N LEU A 357 -18.07 -10.69 -10.05
CA LEU A 357 -17.31 -10.09 -11.15
C LEU A 357 -17.94 -10.34 -12.52
N GLU A 358 -19.03 -11.12 -12.61
CA GLU A 358 -19.76 -11.32 -13.86
C GLU A 358 -20.24 -9.98 -14.45
N GLY A 359 -19.65 -9.60 -15.60
CA GLY A 359 -19.90 -8.33 -16.27
C GLY A 359 -18.78 -7.30 -16.14
N ILE A 360 -17.86 -7.50 -15.19
CA ILE A 360 -16.59 -6.77 -15.06
C ILE A 360 -15.49 -7.55 -15.79
N VAL A 361 -15.41 -8.85 -15.52
CA VAL A 361 -14.40 -9.76 -16.06
C VAL A 361 -15.09 -10.83 -16.92
N SER A 362 -14.48 -11.16 -18.05
CA SER A 362 -14.88 -12.32 -18.85
C SER A 362 -13.93 -13.47 -18.54
N PHE A 363 -14.42 -14.48 -17.84
CA PHE A 363 -13.62 -15.66 -17.48
C PHE A 363 -13.56 -16.67 -18.64
N SER A 364 -12.41 -17.32 -18.76
CA SER A 364 -12.26 -18.53 -19.56
C SER A 364 -11.64 -19.64 -18.73
N GLU A 365 -12.29 -20.78 -18.74
CA GLU A 365 -11.82 -21.99 -18.08
C GLU A 365 -11.05 -22.84 -19.08
N THR A 366 -9.83 -23.25 -18.71
CA THR A 366 -9.04 -24.17 -19.53
C THR A 366 -8.54 -25.33 -18.67
N PRO A 367 -8.82 -26.59 -19.04
CA PRO A 367 -8.16 -27.74 -18.43
C PRO A 367 -6.66 -27.64 -18.71
N THR A 368 -5.83 -27.80 -17.67
CA THR A 368 -4.37 -27.70 -17.81
C THR A 368 -3.76 -28.92 -18.52
N GLY A 369 -4.52 -30.01 -18.63
CA GLY A 369 -4.07 -31.31 -19.13
C GLY A 369 -3.35 -32.15 -18.06
N ILE A 370 -3.26 -31.63 -16.84
CA ILE A 370 -2.99 -32.38 -15.61
C ILE A 370 -4.36 -32.73 -15.02
N ASP A 371 -4.52 -33.97 -14.57
CA ASP A 371 -5.76 -34.38 -13.91
C ASP A 371 -5.95 -33.51 -12.66
N TYR A 372 -7.21 -33.12 -12.41
CA TYR A 372 -7.62 -32.34 -11.23
C TYR A 372 -7.17 -30.87 -11.14
N THR A 373 -6.60 -30.30 -12.21
CA THR A 373 -6.20 -28.88 -12.23
C THR A 373 -6.89 -28.09 -13.33
N TYR A 374 -7.52 -26.96 -12.98
CA TYR A 374 -8.14 -26.01 -13.91
C TYR A 374 -7.52 -24.63 -13.78
N ASN A 375 -7.40 -23.91 -14.90
CA ASN A 375 -6.98 -22.52 -14.90
C ASN A 375 -8.17 -21.63 -15.27
N LEU A 376 -8.57 -20.77 -14.33
CA LEU A 376 -9.55 -19.72 -14.51
C LEU A 376 -8.84 -18.40 -14.81
N THR A 377 -8.90 -17.96 -16.07
CA THR A 377 -8.28 -16.70 -16.48
C THR A 377 -9.32 -15.63 -16.78
N GLY A 378 -9.08 -14.40 -16.34
CA GLY A 378 -9.91 -13.24 -16.65
C GLY A 378 -9.08 -11.96 -16.75
N GLU A 379 -9.35 -11.15 -17.78
CA GLU A 379 -8.68 -9.84 -17.93
C GLU A 379 -9.53 -8.75 -17.27
N VAL A 380 -8.94 -7.99 -16.35
CA VAL A 380 -9.56 -6.76 -15.82
C VAL A 380 -9.20 -5.61 -16.76
N PRO A 381 -10.20 -4.85 -17.28
CA PRO A 381 -9.91 -3.73 -18.16
C PRO A 381 -9.02 -2.68 -17.47
N ALA A 382 -8.02 -2.15 -18.17
CA ALA A 382 -7.16 -1.08 -17.63
C ALA A 382 -7.95 0.19 -17.25
N SER A 383 -9.14 0.39 -17.82
CA SER A 383 -10.05 1.49 -17.48
C SER A 383 -10.93 1.22 -16.25
N PHE A 384 -10.68 0.15 -15.50
CA PHE A 384 -11.41 -0.18 -14.29
C PHE A 384 -11.14 0.86 -13.20
N SER A 385 -12.20 1.39 -12.59
CA SER A 385 -12.12 2.59 -11.72
C SER A 385 -12.78 2.42 -10.36
N ASP A 386 -13.21 1.21 -10.01
CA ASP A 386 -13.96 0.94 -8.77
C ASP A 386 -13.19 -0.07 -7.90
N PRO A 387 -12.06 0.34 -7.31
CA PRO A 387 -11.26 -0.57 -6.50
C PRO A 387 -12.10 -1.07 -5.32
N GLU A 388 -12.18 -2.39 -5.16
CA GLU A 388 -12.96 -3.06 -4.12
C GLU A 388 -12.42 -4.48 -3.91
N ILE A 389 -12.79 -5.10 -2.80
CA ILE A 389 -12.55 -6.52 -2.55
C ILE A 389 -13.80 -7.29 -3.00
N TYR A 390 -13.65 -8.09 -4.04
CA TYR A 390 -14.71 -8.92 -4.61
C TYR A 390 -14.64 -10.35 -4.10
N ILE A 391 -15.76 -11.06 -4.10
CA ILE A 391 -15.81 -12.48 -3.73
C ILE A 391 -15.99 -13.30 -5.00
N LEU A 392 -15.09 -14.25 -5.21
CA LEU A 392 -15.19 -15.31 -6.20
C LEU A 392 -15.31 -16.64 -5.46
N THR A 393 -16.48 -17.24 -5.50
CA THR A 393 -16.71 -18.56 -4.92
C THR A 393 -16.23 -19.63 -5.91
N VAL A 394 -15.24 -20.41 -5.49
CA VAL A 394 -14.72 -21.57 -6.20
C VAL A 394 -15.22 -22.82 -5.52
N ASN A 395 -15.81 -23.72 -6.30
CA ASN A 395 -16.41 -24.95 -5.80
C ASN A 395 -15.84 -26.15 -6.55
N ALA A 396 -15.23 -27.08 -5.83
CA ALA A 396 -14.85 -28.39 -6.33
C ALA A 396 -15.87 -29.43 -5.87
N SER A 397 -16.48 -30.15 -6.79
CA SER A 397 -17.52 -31.15 -6.50
C SER A 397 -17.21 -32.51 -7.10
N ASP A 398 -17.57 -33.59 -6.41
CA ASP A 398 -17.39 -34.97 -6.87
C ASP A 398 -18.58 -35.49 -7.70
N THR A 399 -18.53 -36.76 -8.11
CA THR A 399 -19.63 -37.40 -8.86
C THR A 399 -20.88 -37.66 -8.00
N HIS A 400 -20.76 -37.56 -6.68
CA HIS A 400 -21.80 -37.78 -5.68
C HIS A 400 -22.44 -36.50 -5.15
N LEU A 401 -22.00 -35.33 -5.64
CA LEU A 401 -22.44 -33.99 -5.25
C LEU A 401 -21.97 -33.54 -3.86
N LEU A 402 -20.94 -34.17 -3.30
CA LEU A 402 -20.18 -33.59 -2.20
C LEU A 402 -19.22 -32.55 -2.77
N SER A 403 -18.97 -31.49 -2.02
CA SER A 403 -18.18 -30.38 -2.50
C SER A 403 -17.40 -29.68 -1.40
N ASP A 404 -16.23 -29.17 -1.78
CA ASP A 404 -15.46 -28.20 -1.01
C ASP A 404 -15.46 -26.84 -1.73
N VAL A 405 -15.64 -25.79 -0.94
CA VAL A 405 -15.95 -24.44 -1.43
C VAL A 405 -15.06 -23.42 -0.74
N GLN A 406 -14.47 -22.53 -1.53
CA GLN A 406 -13.71 -21.38 -1.04
C GLN A 406 -14.28 -20.08 -1.62
N ASP A 407 -14.56 -19.12 -0.75
CA ASP A 407 -14.79 -17.72 -1.12
C ASP A 407 -13.45 -17.00 -1.25
N VAL A 408 -12.94 -16.88 -2.47
CA VAL A 408 -11.69 -16.18 -2.76
C VAL A 408 -11.93 -14.67 -2.76
N ARG A 409 -11.32 -13.96 -1.81
CA ARG A 409 -11.41 -12.50 -1.71
C ARG A 409 -10.40 -11.86 -2.65
N VAL A 410 -10.87 -11.35 -3.78
CA VAL A 410 -10.05 -10.74 -4.83
C VAL A 410 -10.01 -9.23 -4.64
N LEU A 411 -8.87 -8.69 -4.19
CA LEU A 411 -8.60 -7.25 -4.25
C LEU A 411 -8.32 -6.86 -5.70
N ILE A 412 -9.26 -6.14 -6.33
CA ILE A 412 -8.96 -5.42 -7.58
C ILE A 412 -8.59 -4.00 -7.18
N ASP A 413 -7.29 -3.72 -7.14
CA ASP A 413 -6.79 -2.39 -6.78
C ASP A 413 -6.81 -1.45 -8.01
N ARG A 414 -6.51 -0.17 -7.78
CA ARG A 414 -6.37 0.80 -8.88
C ARG A 414 -5.09 0.56 -9.69
N PRO A 415 -5.05 1.01 -10.96
CA PRO A 415 -3.81 1.10 -11.72
C PRO A 415 -2.75 1.94 -10.99
N ILE A 416 -1.48 1.53 -11.10
CA ILE A 416 -0.35 2.34 -10.65
C ILE A 416 -0.08 3.35 -11.77
N GLU A 417 -0.71 4.51 -11.69
CA GLU A 417 -0.47 5.64 -12.57
C GLU A 417 0.20 6.75 -11.78
N ILE A 418 1.46 7.03 -12.11
CA ILE A 418 2.20 8.16 -11.55
C ILE A 418 2.52 9.15 -12.66
N GLY A 419 2.68 10.41 -12.28
CA GLY A 419 2.99 11.47 -13.21
C GLY A 419 3.71 12.61 -12.52
N VAL A 420 4.69 13.18 -13.22
CA VAL A 420 5.32 14.44 -12.83
C VAL A 420 5.11 15.40 -13.97
N SER A 421 4.44 16.51 -13.70
CA SER A 421 4.31 17.60 -14.66
C SER A 421 4.74 18.90 -14.03
N LEU A 422 5.47 19.68 -14.81
CA LEU A 422 5.98 20.97 -14.40
C LEU A 422 5.06 22.08 -14.94
N GLU A 423 4.62 22.97 -14.07
CA GLU A 423 3.93 24.19 -14.46
C GLU A 423 4.78 25.39 -14.08
N ASN A 424 5.13 26.19 -15.08
CA ASN A 424 5.86 27.45 -14.91
C ASN A 424 5.00 28.58 -15.50
N ALA A 425 4.97 29.74 -14.82
CA ALA A 425 4.23 30.95 -15.21
C ALA A 425 4.40 31.33 -16.69
N TYR A 426 5.58 31.05 -17.25
CA TYR A 426 5.99 31.51 -18.56
C TYR A 426 5.64 30.56 -19.71
N ALA A 427 5.42 29.28 -19.44
CA ALA A 427 5.22 28.25 -20.47
C ALA A 427 3.85 28.35 -21.16
N ILE A 428 2.83 28.89 -20.48
CA ILE A 428 1.43 28.87 -20.93
C ILE A 428 1.07 30.09 -21.78
N ARG A 429 1.70 31.26 -21.54
CA ARG A 429 1.29 32.53 -22.17
C ARG A 429 2.14 32.97 -23.37
N TYR A 430 3.36 32.44 -23.52
CA TYR A 430 4.27 32.84 -24.60
C TYR A 430 4.64 31.65 -25.51
N PRO A 431 3.72 31.21 -26.39
CA PRO A 431 3.95 30.06 -27.27
C PRO A 431 5.08 30.25 -28.27
N ASP A 432 5.59 31.47 -28.48
CA ASP A 432 6.78 31.70 -29.33
C ASP A 432 8.10 31.25 -28.66
N VAL A 433 8.10 31.04 -27.33
CA VAL A 433 9.15 30.28 -26.65
C VAL A 433 9.00 28.77 -26.92
N ALA A 434 7.80 28.32 -27.32
CA ALA A 434 7.44 26.92 -27.58
C ALA A 434 7.61 26.47 -29.05
N ASN A 435 8.24 27.28 -29.91
CA ASN A 435 8.46 26.92 -31.33
C ASN A 435 9.64 25.94 -31.57
N VAL A 436 10.01 25.15 -30.57
CA VAL A 436 10.95 24.04 -30.70
C VAL A 436 10.23 22.75 -30.29
N SER A 437 10.36 21.72 -31.12
CA SER A 437 9.66 20.43 -31.11
C SER A 437 9.51 19.71 -29.76
N ASN A 438 8.39 18.98 -29.58
CA ASN A 438 8.04 17.75 -28.80
C ASN A 438 9.08 17.02 -27.90
N THR A 439 10.12 17.69 -27.40
CA THR A 439 11.24 17.19 -26.59
C THR A 439 11.93 18.40 -25.92
N VAL A 440 11.17 19.46 -25.60
CA VAL A 440 11.71 20.63 -24.93
C VAL A 440 11.83 20.30 -23.46
N ILE A 441 13.06 20.11 -23.00
CA ILE A 441 13.41 20.10 -21.58
C ILE A 441 12.94 21.46 -21.02
N PRO A 442 11.95 21.49 -20.10
CA PRO A 442 11.43 22.75 -19.56
C PRO A 442 12.53 23.54 -18.86
N LEU A 443 12.50 24.86 -19.04
CA LEU A 443 13.41 25.78 -18.36
C LEU A 443 12.85 26.12 -16.98
N LEU A 444 13.72 26.05 -15.98
CA LEU A 444 13.45 26.47 -14.62
C LEU A 444 14.38 27.60 -14.26
N SER A 445 13.80 28.71 -13.81
CA SER A 445 14.55 29.83 -13.30
C SER A 445 14.82 29.60 -11.81
N ILE A 446 16.03 29.90 -11.34
CA ILE A 446 16.30 29.96 -9.90
C ILE A 446 15.57 31.14 -9.22
N GLU A 447 15.09 32.09 -10.01
CA GLU A 447 14.52 33.35 -9.54
C GLU A 447 13.00 33.39 -9.58
N ASP A 448 12.36 32.43 -10.26
CA ASP A 448 10.92 32.44 -10.50
C ASP A 448 10.30 31.20 -9.89
N PRO A 449 9.07 31.33 -9.37
CA PRO A 449 8.40 30.18 -8.85
C PRO A 449 7.88 29.27 -9.96
N PHE A 450 7.88 27.99 -9.64
CA PHE A 450 7.27 26.97 -10.46
C PHE A 450 6.52 26.00 -9.56
N TYR A 451 5.63 25.26 -10.18
CA TYR A 451 4.88 24.20 -9.56
C TYR A 451 5.28 22.86 -10.15
N LEU A 452 5.42 21.89 -9.27
CA LEU A 452 5.50 20.51 -9.65
C LEU A 452 4.17 19.85 -9.29
N ASN A 453 3.37 19.55 -10.30
CA ASN A 453 2.17 18.75 -10.14
C ASN A 453 2.57 17.28 -10.18
N VAL A 454 2.35 16.60 -9.06
CA VAL A 454 2.66 15.19 -8.86
C VAL A 454 1.35 14.42 -8.81
N ALA A 455 1.12 13.58 -9.82
CA ALA A 455 0.08 12.58 -9.78
C ALA A 455 0.66 11.32 -9.13
N VAL A 456 0.06 10.88 -8.04
CA VAL A 456 0.26 9.52 -7.52
C VAL A 456 -1.11 8.86 -7.41
N PRO A 457 -1.18 7.52 -7.44
CA PRO A 457 -2.43 6.81 -7.20
C PRO A 457 -3.05 7.23 -5.86
N SER A 458 -4.38 7.12 -5.73
CA SER A 458 -5.11 7.35 -4.46
C SER A 458 -4.67 6.37 -3.35
N GLN A 459 -5.38 6.21 -2.23
CA GLN A 459 -5.04 5.17 -1.22
C GLN A 459 -5.73 3.83 -1.51
N SER A 460 -5.07 2.69 -1.25
CA SER A 460 -5.65 1.37 -1.53
C SER A 460 -6.92 1.19 -0.71
N VAL A 461 -7.88 0.42 -1.21
CA VAL A 461 -9.07 0.09 -0.43
C VAL A 461 -8.75 -0.87 0.71
N SER A 462 -7.65 -1.60 0.60
CA SER A 462 -7.07 -2.40 1.67
C SER A 462 -6.23 -1.51 2.60
N ASN A 463 -6.42 -1.66 3.92
CA ASN A 463 -5.62 -0.95 4.92
C ASN A 463 -4.26 -1.61 5.20
N GLU A 464 -4.05 -2.83 4.69
CA GLU A 464 -2.79 -3.58 4.85
C GLU A 464 -1.75 -3.18 3.79
N VAL A 465 -2.18 -2.45 2.78
CA VAL A 465 -1.32 -1.95 1.70
C VAL A 465 -0.68 -0.65 2.12
N THR A 466 0.65 -0.61 2.16
CA THR A 466 1.40 0.60 2.49
C THR A 466 1.98 1.22 1.24
N GLN A 467 1.98 2.57 1.18
CA GLN A 467 2.40 3.29 -0.01
C GLN A 467 3.49 4.29 0.32
N TYR A 468 4.50 4.34 -0.54
CA TYR A 468 5.67 5.19 -0.41
C TYR A 468 5.87 5.92 -1.71
N ALA A 469 5.70 7.24 -1.68
CA ALA A 469 6.01 8.12 -2.80
C ALA A 469 7.17 9.02 -2.38
N THR A 470 8.24 9.02 -3.18
CA THR A 470 9.42 9.83 -2.97
C THR A 470 9.66 10.66 -4.21
N LEU A 471 9.65 11.98 -4.06
CA LEU A 471 10.07 12.89 -5.09
C LEU A 471 11.52 13.29 -4.82
N SER A 472 12.40 13.03 -5.76
CA SER A 472 13.79 13.50 -5.69
C SER A 472 14.14 14.40 -6.86
N TYR A 473 15.07 15.30 -6.62
CA TYR A 473 15.71 16.10 -7.63
C TYR A 473 17.21 15.89 -7.55
N THR A 474 17.85 15.67 -8.69
CA THR A 474 19.31 15.61 -8.79
C THR A 474 19.79 16.41 -9.98
N ASP A 475 20.93 17.09 -9.85
CA ASP A 475 21.59 17.75 -10.98
C ASP A 475 22.99 17.18 -11.27
N GLU A 476 23.55 17.49 -12.44
CA GLU A 476 24.86 16.96 -12.88
C GLU A 476 26.01 17.29 -11.91
N LYS A 477 25.86 18.32 -11.06
CA LYS A 477 26.86 18.82 -10.12
C LYS A 477 26.55 18.46 -8.66
N ASN A 478 25.41 17.82 -8.40
CA ASN A 478 24.82 17.59 -7.08
C ASN A 478 24.67 18.90 -6.27
N ASN A 479 24.33 19.98 -6.96
CA ASN A 479 24.25 21.33 -6.41
C ASN A 479 22.77 21.70 -6.17
N GLY A 480 22.16 21.10 -5.17
CA GLY A 480 20.74 21.35 -4.88
C GLY A 480 19.88 20.10 -4.80
N ASP A 481 20.50 18.92 -4.77
CA ASP A 481 19.81 17.66 -4.61
C ASP A 481 18.90 17.69 -3.37
N PHE A 482 17.67 17.24 -3.56
CA PHE A 482 16.73 17.08 -2.47
C PHE A 482 15.89 15.82 -2.65
N VAL A 483 15.34 15.35 -1.53
CA VAL A 483 14.42 14.21 -1.48
C VAL A 483 13.27 14.59 -0.56
N VAL A 484 12.05 14.54 -1.09
CA VAL A 484 10.81 14.79 -0.36
C VAL A 484 10.01 13.49 -0.31
N ASN A 485 9.72 13.03 0.91
CA ASN A 485 8.81 11.91 1.12
C ASN A 485 7.38 12.45 1.15
N LEU A 486 6.50 11.96 0.27
CA LEU A 486 5.12 12.43 0.17
C LEU A 486 4.16 11.68 1.12
N GLN A 487 4.68 11.00 2.15
CA GLN A 487 3.87 10.12 3.01
C GLN A 487 2.83 10.87 3.85
N ASN A 488 1.60 10.35 3.84
CA ASN A 488 0.43 10.61 4.71
C ASN A 488 -0.57 11.73 4.37
N ASP A 489 -0.32 12.60 3.38
CA ASP A 489 -1.22 13.72 3.04
C ASP A 489 -1.45 13.87 1.53
N VAL A 490 -1.46 12.75 0.80
CA VAL A 490 -1.75 12.75 -0.62
C VAL A 490 -3.27 12.90 -0.84
N SER A 491 -3.80 14.11 -0.64
CA SER A 491 -5.05 14.50 -1.28
C SER A 491 -4.85 14.52 -2.80
N ASP A 492 -5.93 14.35 -3.57
CA ASP A 492 -5.93 14.26 -5.05
C ASP A 492 -5.27 15.44 -5.81
N GLU A 493 -4.69 16.43 -5.12
CA GLU A 493 -4.02 17.61 -5.66
C GLU A 493 -2.63 17.78 -5.00
N ASN A 494 -1.59 17.10 -5.53
CA ASN A 494 -0.22 17.27 -5.03
C ASN A 494 0.54 18.31 -5.84
N CYS A 495 0.29 19.57 -5.49
CA CYS A 495 1.02 20.68 -6.06
C CYS A 495 2.17 21.11 -5.14
N PHE A 496 3.41 20.97 -5.60
CA PHE A 496 4.58 21.49 -4.89
C PHE A 496 5.00 22.81 -5.50
N SER A 497 4.79 23.89 -4.75
CA SER A 497 5.38 25.18 -5.06
C SER A 497 6.87 25.17 -4.68
N PHE A 498 7.70 25.72 -5.54
CA PHE A 498 9.08 26.06 -5.21
C PHE A 498 9.30 27.55 -5.46
N PRO A 499 10.05 28.24 -4.58
CA PRO A 499 10.79 27.78 -3.40
C PRO A 499 9.98 27.74 -2.09
N TRP A 500 8.67 28.01 -2.11
CA TRP A 500 7.90 28.10 -0.86
C TRP A 500 7.60 26.73 -0.23
N PRO A 501 7.63 26.61 1.10
CA PRO A 501 7.13 25.40 1.76
C PRO A 501 5.63 25.22 1.45
N SER A 502 5.26 24.00 1.08
CA SER A 502 3.92 23.59 0.62
C SER A 502 2.75 24.04 1.51
N GLU A 503 3.00 24.34 2.79
CA GLU A 503 1.99 24.79 3.75
C GLU A 503 1.49 26.23 3.52
N THR A 504 2.18 27.04 2.70
CA THR A 504 1.98 28.50 2.70
C THR A 504 1.29 29.09 1.47
N VAL A 505 1.27 28.40 0.33
CA VAL A 505 0.72 28.99 -0.90
C VAL A 505 0.04 27.94 -1.78
N ALA A 506 -1.27 28.15 -1.97
CA ALA A 506 -2.16 27.50 -2.93
C ALA A 506 -2.63 26.06 -2.67
N SER A 507 -3.96 25.86 -2.74
CA SER A 507 -4.57 24.55 -2.95
C SER A 507 -4.53 24.12 -4.44
N THR A 508 -4.06 24.97 -5.34
CA THR A 508 -4.07 24.77 -6.79
C THR A 508 -2.68 24.98 -7.40
N CYS A 509 -2.32 24.24 -8.45
CA CYS A 509 -1.14 24.58 -9.27
C CYS A 509 -1.43 25.81 -10.14
N SER A 510 -1.51 26.99 -9.52
CA SER A 510 -1.82 28.22 -10.22
C SER A 510 -0.97 29.37 -9.70
N ILE A 511 -0.16 29.92 -10.59
CA ILE A 511 0.66 31.13 -10.34
C ILE A 511 -0.18 32.34 -9.89
N GLU A 512 -1.47 32.38 -10.24
CA GLU A 512 -2.40 33.42 -9.79
C GLU A 512 -2.58 33.44 -8.26
N ASP A 513 -2.19 32.38 -7.56
CA ASP A 513 -2.24 32.32 -6.10
C ASP A 513 -1.13 33.15 -5.42
N TYR A 514 -0.16 33.67 -6.18
CA TYR A 514 0.81 34.63 -5.66
C TYR A 514 0.32 36.07 -5.72
N ASN A 515 0.28 36.75 -4.57
CA ASN A 515 -0.03 38.17 -4.50
C ASN A 515 1.25 39.04 -4.43
N SER A 516 1.07 40.35 -4.62
CA SER A 516 2.15 41.34 -4.60
C SER A 516 2.94 41.37 -3.27
N ASP A 517 2.31 41.01 -2.14
CA ASP A 517 2.98 40.95 -0.83
C ASP A 517 4.01 39.79 -0.77
N GLN A 518 3.70 38.64 -1.38
CA GLN A 518 4.62 37.50 -1.45
C GLN A 518 5.86 37.80 -2.31
N LEU A 519 5.73 38.68 -3.30
CA LEU A 519 6.85 39.18 -4.10
C LEU A 519 7.77 40.13 -3.35
N LEU A 520 7.25 40.90 -2.39
CA LEU A 520 8.07 41.72 -1.49
C LEU A 520 8.84 40.84 -0.49
N MET A 521 8.27 39.68 -0.11
CA MET A 521 8.97 38.69 0.71
C MET A 521 9.98 37.86 -0.09
N TRP A 522 9.78 37.70 -1.39
CA TRP A 522 10.59 36.86 -2.29
C TRP A 522 12.11 37.08 -2.20
N SER A 523 12.57 38.33 -2.29
CA SER A 523 13.99 38.66 -2.27
C SER A 523 14.66 38.25 -0.95
N SER A 524 13.92 38.36 0.16
CA SER A 524 14.37 37.90 1.47
C SER A 524 14.34 36.38 1.59
N LEU A 525 13.32 35.71 1.02
CA LEU A 525 13.15 34.25 1.08
C LEU A 525 14.21 33.49 0.28
N LEU A 526 14.58 33.99 -0.91
CA LEU A 526 15.69 33.45 -1.72
C LEU A 526 17.03 33.40 -0.97
N GLN A 527 17.21 34.27 0.03
CA GLN A 527 18.45 34.38 0.79
C GLN A 527 18.45 33.56 2.10
N THR A 528 17.29 33.06 2.55
CA THR A 528 17.14 32.51 3.91
C THR A 528 16.81 31.01 3.97
N GLU A 529 16.28 30.40 2.92
CA GLU A 529 15.76 29.01 2.97
C GLU A 529 16.69 27.99 2.29
N PRO A 530 17.26 27.01 3.01
CA PRO A 530 18.20 26.03 2.45
C PRO A 530 17.59 25.06 1.42
N ASN A 531 16.26 24.96 1.34
CA ASN A 531 15.54 24.12 0.37
C ASN A 531 15.14 24.88 -0.91
N SER A 532 15.48 26.17 -1.03
CA SER A 532 15.11 27.00 -2.20
C SER A 532 16.06 26.84 -3.39
N HIS A 533 17.01 25.89 -3.34
CA HIS A 533 18.17 25.93 -4.22
C HIS A 533 18.22 24.74 -5.15
N MET A 534 17.53 24.82 -6.29
CA MET A 534 18.19 24.37 -7.51
C MET A 534 19.36 25.36 -7.72
N ASN A 535 20.59 24.98 -7.36
CA ASN A 535 21.67 25.93 -7.21
C ASN A 535 22.40 26.12 -8.55
N TYR A 536 22.21 27.28 -9.18
CA TYR A 536 22.95 27.61 -10.39
C TYR A 536 24.37 28.09 -10.06
N SER A 537 25.38 27.29 -10.44
CA SER A 537 26.78 27.60 -10.14
C SER A 537 27.46 28.61 -11.09
N GLY A 538 26.73 29.29 -11.99
CA GLY A 538 27.22 30.42 -12.80
C GLY A 538 28.32 30.11 -13.85
N ALA A 539 28.96 28.95 -13.76
CA ALA A 539 30.26 28.72 -14.42
C ALA A 539 30.18 28.33 -15.91
N GLU A 540 28.99 28.07 -16.45
CA GLU A 540 28.81 27.46 -17.78
C GLU A 540 27.91 28.29 -18.72
N GLY A 541 28.29 29.55 -18.94
CA GLY A 541 28.03 30.27 -20.19
C GLY A 541 26.60 30.22 -20.74
N GLY A 542 25.59 30.38 -19.88
CA GLY A 542 24.19 30.50 -20.27
C GLY A 542 23.51 29.22 -20.80
N SER A 543 24.20 28.08 -20.74
CA SER A 543 23.68 26.81 -21.23
C SER A 543 22.85 26.05 -20.19
N GLY A 544 22.53 26.64 -19.03
CA GLY A 544 21.79 25.99 -17.94
C GLY A 544 22.52 24.80 -17.28
N ILE A 545 21.98 24.27 -16.18
CA ILE A 545 22.37 22.98 -15.59
C ILE A 545 21.21 22.01 -15.82
N THR A 546 21.49 20.83 -16.37
CA THR A 546 20.49 19.77 -16.48
C THR A 546 20.22 19.19 -15.09
N GLY A 547 18.95 19.17 -14.71
CA GLY A 547 18.48 18.46 -13.53
C GLY A 547 17.41 17.45 -13.92
N THR A 548 17.14 16.52 -13.02
CA THR A 548 16.13 15.47 -13.23
C THR A 548 15.30 15.37 -11.97
N PHE A 549 13.99 15.55 -12.11
CA PHE A 549 13.04 15.09 -11.11
C PHE A 549 12.77 13.62 -11.33
N VAL A 550 12.80 12.84 -10.25
CA VAL A 550 12.43 11.43 -10.23
C VAL A 550 11.36 11.26 -9.16
N LEU A 551 10.18 10.82 -9.59
CA LEU A 551 9.11 10.39 -8.70
C LEU A 551 9.14 8.87 -8.63
N ASP A 552 9.61 8.36 -7.49
CA ASP A 552 9.58 6.94 -7.18
C ASP A 552 8.31 6.64 -6.38
N PHE A 553 7.50 5.70 -6.86
CA PHE A 553 6.34 5.19 -6.18
C PHE A 553 6.48 3.71 -5.94
N THR A 554 6.31 3.30 -4.68
CA THR A 554 6.30 1.91 -4.25
C THR A 554 5.01 1.66 -3.50
N THR A 555 4.23 0.70 -3.97
CA THR A 555 3.17 0.10 -3.15
C THR A 555 3.74 -1.17 -2.55
N ASP A 556 3.51 -1.41 -1.27
CA ASP A 556 3.88 -2.64 -0.58
C ASP A 556 2.62 -3.37 -0.13
N TYR A 557 2.36 -4.51 -0.76
CA TYR A 557 1.26 -5.42 -0.49
C TYR A 557 1.74 -6.48 0.50
N CYS A 558 1.43 -6.25 1.78
CA CYS A 558 1.74 -7.15 2.90
C CYS A 558 3.21 -7.57 3.03
N SER A 559 4.16 -6.72 2.63
CA SER A 559 5.61 -6.98 2.70
C SER A 559 6.09 -8.16 1.85
N ASN A 560 5.24 -8.70 0.98
CA ASN A 560 5.57 -9.81 0.08
C ASN A 560 5.80 -9.31 -1.36
N PHE A 561 4.95 -8.39 -1.81
CA PHE A 561 5.01 -7.83 -3.16
C PHE A 561 5.06 -6.30 -3.15
N ALA A 562 6.14 -5.73 -3.70
CA ALA A 562 6.36 -4.30 -3.72
C ALA A 562 6.60 -3.76 -5.15
N PRO A 563 5.55 -3.57 -5.97
CA PRO A 563 5.72 -2.98 -7.29
C PRO A 563 6.25 -1.55 -7.16
N THR A 564 7.31 -1.28 -7.91
CA THR A 564 7.93 0.04 -8.02
C THR A 564 7.70 0.61 -9.41
N GLN A 565 7.28 1.87 -9.48
CA GLN A 565 7.25 2.64 -10.72
C GLN A 565 7.96 3.95 -10.50
N ASP A 566 8.74 4.36 -11.49
CA ASP A 566 9.41 5.65 -11.51
C ASP A 566 8.96 6.47 -12.73
N GLU A 567 8.80 7.78 -12.52
CA GLU A 567 8.58 8.74 -13.59
C GLU A 567 9.67 9.80 -13.51
N THR A 568 10.28 10.12 -14.66
CA THR A 568 11.37 11.09 -14.72
C THR A 568 11.00 12.28 -15.58
N GLN A 569 11.28 13.47 -15.05
CA GLN A 569 11.12 14.73 -15.77
C GLN A 569 12.47 15.46 -15.75
N GLU A 570 13.15 15.45 -16.90
CA GLU A 570 14.34 16.29 -17.10
C GLU A 570 13.94 17.75 -17.16
N VAL A 571 14.74 18.62 -16.55
CA VAL A 571 14.56 20.07 -16.52
C VAL A 571 15.91 20.76 -16.71
N LYS A 572 15.86 22.03 -17.08
CA LYS A 572 17.07 22.82 -17.32
C LYS A 572 17.03 24.08 -16.50
N VAL A 573 17.90 24.15 -15.50
CA VAL A 573 17.96 25.25 -14.53
C VAL A 573 18.83 26.38 -15.08
N VAL A 574 18.29 27.60 -15.13
CA VAL A 574 18.91 28.83 -15.62
C VAL A 574 18.81 29.95 -14.56
N GLU A 575 19.56 31.04 -14.74
CA GLU A 575 19.50 32.17 -13.79
C GLU A 575 18.19 32.95 -13.91
N CYS A 576 17.73 33.16 -15.15
CA CYS A 576 16.50 33.88 -15.45
C CYS A 576 15.86 33.33 -16.73
N ILE A 577 14.54 33.48 -16.87
CA ILE A 577 13.83 33.17 -18.12
C ILE A 577 13.45 34.49 -18.83
N PRO A 578 13.87 34.71 -20.08
CA PRO A 578 13.57 35.94 -20.81
C PRO A 578 12.11 35.96 -21.27
N VAL A 579 11.27 36.71 -20.56
CA VAL A 579 9.85 36.87 -20.87
C VAL A 579 9.55 38.30 -21.23
N VAL A 580 8.81 38.49 -22.32
CA VAL A 580 8.35 39.81 -22.76
C VAL A 580 6.83 39.81 -22.78
N ASN A 581 6.23 40.60 -21.89
CA ASN A 581 4.81 40.85 -21.91
C ASN A 581 4.52 42.09 -22.74
N GLU A 582 3.91 41.93 -23.92
CA GLU A 582 3.64 43.05 -24.83
C GLU A 582 2.67 44.08 -24.24
N THR A 583 1.72 43.63 -23.40
CA THR A 583 0.76 44.54 -22.74
C THR A 583 1.34 45.18 -21.48
N HIS A 584 2.30 44.52 -20.82
CA HIS A 584 3.04 45.01 -19.65
C HIS A 584 4.56 44.97 -19.89
N PRO A 585 5.08 45.88 -20.71
CA PRO A 585 6.43 45.82 -21.29
C PRO A 585 7.56 46.07 -20.29
N TYR A 586 7.26 46.36 -19.04
CA TYR A 586 8.24 46.72 -18.02
C TYR A 586 8.34 45.70 -16.90
N ALA A 587 9.52 45.66 -16.30
CA ALA A 587 9.81 44.90 -15.10
C ALA A 587 9.17 45.56 -13.86
N TYR A 588 9.05 44.80 -12.78
CA TYR A 588 8.59 45.28 -11.48
C TYR A 588 9.53 46.36 -10.91
N PRO A 589 9.05 47.40 -10.18
CA PRO A 589 7.66 47.66 -9.80
C PRO A 589 6.80 48.29 -10.91
N TYR A 590 7.36 48.61 -12.06
CA TYR A 590 6.67 49.33 -13.13
C TYR A 590 5.79 48.45 -14.04
N HIS A 591 5.57 47.18 -13.68
CA HIS A 591 4.76 46.23 -14.42
C HIS A 591 3.29 46.64 -14.67
N GLU A 592 2.68 47.46 -13.81
CA GLU A 592 1.30 47.96 -13.97
C GLU A 592 1.15 48.94 -15.14
N VAL A 593 2.27 49.44 -15.67
CA VAL A 593 2.35 50.41 -16.76
C VAL A 593 2.06 49.69 -18.09
N THR A 594 0.88 49.91 -18.67
CA THR A 594 0.40 49.23 -19.90
C THR A 594 0.58 50.04 -21.18
N LYS A 595 0.59 49.38 -22.34
CA LYS A 595 0.50 50.04 -23.66
C LYS A 595 -0.92 49.93 -24.24
N GLU A 596 -1.63 51.04 -24.43
CA GLU A 596 -2.83 51.05 -25.27
C GLU A 596 -2.47 51.20 -26.76
N ALA A 597 -3.03 50.34 -27.60
CA ALA A 597 -2.99 50.47 -29.06
C ALA A 597 -4.26 51.18 -29.54
N ASP A 598 -4.26 52.51 -29.60
CA ASP A 598 -5.32 53.26 -30.28
C ASP A 598 -4.90 53.57 -31.73
N GLU A 599 -5.69 53.11 -32.71
CA GLU A 599 -5.34 53.10 -34.14
C GLU A 599 -5.29 54.50 -34.80
N ASP A 600 -5.70 55.56 -34.11
CA ASP A 600 -5.84 56.92 -34.68
C ASP A 600 -4.94 57.99 -34.04
N VAL A 601 -4.00 57.61 -33.15
CA VAL A 601 -3.01 58.53 -32.56
C VAL A 601 -1.59 58.06 -32.95
N PRO A 602 -0.68 58.94 -33.42
CA PRO A 602 0.73 58.60 -33.61
C PRO A 602 1.30 57.96 -32.34
N GLU A 603 2.27 57.03 -32.47
CA GLU A 603 2.94 56.22 -31.43
C GLU A 603 3.56 57.00 -30.24
N GLU A 604 2.83 57.90 -29.61
CA GLU A 604 3.14 58.53 -28.34
C GLU A 604 2.28 57.81 -27.29
N TYR A 605 2.95 56.86 -26.63
CA TYR A 605 2.46 55.96 -25.60
C TYR A 605 1.53 56.65 -24.59
N TYR A 606 0.28 56.20 -24.48
CA TYR A 606 -0.49 56.45 -23.26
C TYR A 606 -0.29 55.25 -22.36
N PHE A 607 0.26 55.51 -21.18
CA PHE A 607 0.33 54.52 -20.13
C PHE A 607 -0.84 54.75 -19.19
N VAL A 608 -1.74 53.78 -19.13
CA VAL A 608 -2.83 53.80 -18.16
C VAL A 608 -2.31 53.04 -16.94
N GLU A 609 -2.04 53.76 -15.86
CA GLU A 609 -2.00 53.14 -14.53
C GLU A 609 -3.40 52.55 -14.27
N ASN A 610 -3.48 51.33 -13.71
CA ASN A 610 -4.67 50.67 -13.12
C ASN A 610 -5.10 49.29 -13.70
N GLU A 611 -4.28 48.57 -14.46
CA GLU A 611 -4.50 47.11 -14.60
C GLU A 611 -3.58 46.34 -13.66
N GLU A 612 -4.15 45.91 -12.53
CA GLU A 612 -3.50 45.04 -11.56
C GLU A 612 -3.24 43.67 -12.22
N ILE A 613 -1.97 43.37 -12.48
CA ILE A 613 -1.52 42.07 -12.94
C ILE A 613 -0.63 41.42 -11.90
N ASN A 614 -0.63 40.09 -11.86
CA ASN A 614 0.35 39.37 -11.06
C ASN A 614 1.77 39.76 -11.52
N PRO A 615 2.65 40.23 -10.63
CA PRO A 615 3.96 40.73 -11.05
C PRO A 615 4.88 39.65 -11.66
N TYR A 616 4.59 38.36 -11.47
CA TYR A 616 5.26 37.28 -12.21
C TYR A 616 4.90 37.24 -13.70
N TYR A 617 3.89 38.01 -14.14
CA TYR A 617 3.58 38.21 -15.56
C TYR A 617 4.19 39.49 -16.14
N ALA A 618 5.00 40.22 -15.37
CA ALA A 618 5.73 41.38 -15.87
C ALA A 618 6.79 40.98 -16.91
N THR A 619 7.32 41.97 -17.64
CA THR A 619 8.45 41.73 -18.55
C THR A 619 9.76 41.54 -17.78
N HIS A 620 10.54 40.54 -18.15
CA HIS A 620 11.86 40.24 -17.57
C HIS A 620 12.96 41.03 -18.30
N SER A 621 12.87 42.36 -18.24
CA SER A 621 13.78 43.27 -18.95
C SER A 621 15.25 43.12 -18.56
N CYS A 622 15.54 42.51 -17.41
CA CYS A 622 16.89 42.28 -16.89
C CYS A 622 17.44 40.88 -17.18
N CYS A 623 16.74 40.08 -17.99
CA CYS A 623 17.21 38.77 -18.40
C CYS A 623 17.77 38.80 -19.82
N ASN A 624 18.97 38.24 -20.02
CA ASN A 624 19.57 38.15 -21.34
C ASN A 624 18.93 37.01 -22.15
N PRO A 625 18.25 37.29 -23.28
CA PRO A 625 17.54 36.27 -24.04
C PRO A 625 18.44 35.25 -24.75
N GLU A 626 19.72 35.58 -24.97
CA GLU A 626 20.66 34.66 -25.63
C GLU A 626 21.30 33.66 -24.66
N THR A 627 21.36 34.01 -23.37
CA THR A 627 22.14 33.26 -22.37
C THR A 627 21.33 32.86 -21.15
N ASN A 628 20.09 33.35 -20.97
CA ASN A 628 19.30 33.09 -19.76
C ASN A 628 20.07 33.45 -18.47
N THR A 629 20.87 34.52 -18.54
CA THR A 629 21.67 35.07 -17.44
C THR A 629 21.26 36.50 -17.13
N TYR A 630 21.54 36.96 -15.91
CA TYR A 630 21.25 38.34 -15.54
C TYR A 630 22.04 39.33 -16.38
N LEU A 631 21.34 40.38 -16.83
CA LEU A 631 21.99 41.56 -17.38
C LEU A 631 22.63 42.36 -16.25
N SER A 632 23.67 43.13 -16.57
CA SER A 632 24.38 43.96 -15.59
C SER A 632 23.46 44.96 -14.90
N GLU A 633 23.81 45.37 -13.68
CA GLU A 633 23.12 46.42 -12.90
C GLU A 633 23.02 47.77 -13.65
N GLU A 634 23.81 47.98 -14.70
CA GLU A 634 23.79 49.17 -15.55
C GLU A 634 22.88 49.03 -16.78
N THR A 635 22.14 47.93 -16.92
CA THR A 635 21.21 47.75 -18.04
C THR A 635 19.89 48.44 -17.72
N GLU A 636 19.43 49.35 -18.59
CA GLU A 636 18.13 50.00 -18.45
C GLU A 636 17.00 48.97 -18.60
N CYS A 637 16.09 48.93 -17.62
CA CYS A 637 14.97 47.98 -17.58
C CYS A 637 13.60 48.66 -17.54
N TYR A 638 13.59 49.95 -17.20
CA TYR A 638 12.44 50.81 -17.25
C TYR A 638 12.83 52.16 -17.80
N ARG A 639 12.02 52.64 -18.74
CA ARG A 639 12.05 53.98 -19.26
C ARG A 639 10.60 54.43 -19.36
N GLY A 640 10.19 55.25 -18.40
CA GLY A 640 8.81 55.70 -18.26
C GLY A 640 8.46 56.82 -19.21
N LEU A 641 7.25 57.36 -19.06
CA LEU A 641 6.86 58.56 -19.81
C LEU A 641 7.72 59.75 -19.45
N LYS A 642 7.86 60.63 -20.43
CA LYS A 642 8.26 62.00 -20.19
C LYS A 642 7.24 62.66 -19.27
N THR A 643 7.62 62.92 -18.03
CA THR A 643 6.79 63.61 -17.05
C THR A 643 7.25 65.05 -16.90
N CYS A 644 6.31 65.90 -16.50
CA CYS A 644 6.55 67.33 -16.27
C CYS A 644 6.45 67.62 -14.78
N GLU A 645 7.59 67.76 -14.12
CA GLU A 645 7.61 68.19 -12.73
C GLU A 645 7.65 69.73 -12.61
N VAL A 646 6.83 70.25 -11.69
CA VAL A 646 7.01 71.61 -11.16
C VAL A 646 8.04 71.51 -10.04
N PRO A 647 9.11 72.33 -10.03
CA PRO A 647 10.03 72.35 -8.90
C PRO A 647 9.28 72.44 -7.57
N ALA A 648 9.51 71.48 -6.67
CA ALA A 648 8.60 71.12 -5.58
C ALA A 648 8.37 72.22 -4.51
N ASP A 649 9.14 73.30 -4.50
CA ASP A 649 8.97 74.38 -3.53
C ASP A 649 8.38 75.64 -4.18
N LYS A 650 7.07 75.81 -3.98
CA LYS A 650 6.28 76.97 -4.41
C LYS A 650 6.82 78.27 -3.84
N VAL A 651 7.80 78.89 -4.51
CA VAL A 651 8.08 80.31 -4.34
C VAL A 651 7.37 81.05 -5.46
N ASP A 652 6.19 81.60 -5.16
CA ASP A 652 5.47 82.52 -6.04
C ASP A 652 6.25 83.85 -6.06
N ILE A 653 7.29 83.93 -6.90
CA ILE A 653 8.07 85.16 -7.08
C ILE A 653 7.29 86.06 -8.05
N GLU A 654 6.65 87.09 -7.50
CA GLU A 654 5.86 88.08 -8.25
C GLU A 654 6.71 88.68 -9.39
N GLY A 655 6.37 88.34 -10.65
CA GLY A 655 7.06 88.81 -11.87
C GLY A 655 7.78 87.74 -12.70
N PHE A 656 7.85 86.49 -12.23
CA PHE A 656 8.41 85.36 -12.99
C PHE A 656 7.31 84.43 -13.52
N VAL A 657 7.45 83.97 -14.76
CA VAL A 657 6.59 82.94 -15.35
C VAL A 657 7.21 81.58 -15.05
N GLN A 658 6.44 80.69 -14.41
CA GLN A 658 6.88 79.33 -14.09
C GLN A 658 6.94 78.49 -15.37
N GLY A 659 7.89 77.57 -15.45
CA GLY A 659 8.02 76.60 -16.54
C GLY A 659 8.22 75.20 -15.97
N TYR A 660 7.82 74.19 -16.75
CA TYR A 660 8.03 72.78 -16.43
C TYR A 660 9.31 72.30 -17.10
N ILE A 661 10.04 71.41 -16.43
CA ILE A 661 11.15 70.67 -17.02
C ILE A 661 10.63 69.28 -17.36
N GLU A 662 10.93 68.86 -18.58
CA GLU A 662 10.59 67.53 -19.08
C GLU A 662 11.68 66.55 -18.64
N PHE A 663 11.30 65.52 -17.89
CA PHE A 663 12.18 64.45 -17.43
C PHE A 663 11.64 63.10 -17.87
N GLU A 664 12.53 62.16 -18.16
CA GLU A 664 12.18 60.76 -18.37
C GLU A 664 12.69 59.97 -17.16
N PRO A 665 11.81 59.32 -16.38
CA PRO A 665 12.25 58.44 -15.31
C PRO A 665 12.86 57.18 -15.94
N THR A 666 14.13 56.94 -15.67
CA THR A 666 14.82 55.70 -16.01
C THR A 666 15.09 54.90 -14.75
N ASP A 667 15.02 53.58 -14.88
CA ASP A 667 15.51 52.68 -13.86
C ASP A 667 16.29 51.55 -14.52
N HIS A 668 17.28 51.08 -13.78
CA HIS A 668 18.25 50.10 -14.27
C HIS A 668 18.04 48.78 -13.52
N CYS A 669 18.57 47.71 -14.07
CA CYS A 669 18.45 46.39 -13.47
C CYS A 669 19.02 46.37 -12.05
N SER A 670 18.30 45.67 -11.17
CA SER A 670 18.76 45.49 -9.79
C SER A 670 20.07 44.72 -9.66
N GLY A 671 20.39 43.89 -10.66
CA GLY A 671 21.42 42.85 -10.57
C GLY A 671 21.05 41.71 -9.63
N ILE A 672 19.90 41.79 -8.95
CA ILE A 672 19.42 40.81 -7.99
C ILE A 672 18.53 39.78 -8.69
N ARG A 673 17.60 40.23 -9.56
CA ARG A 673 16.71 39.36 -10.36
C ARG A 673 16.25 40.02 -11.67
N GLY A 674 16.01 39.20 -12.70
CA GLY A 674 15.67 39.50 -14.10
C GLY A 674 14.35 40.25 -14.32
N ASN A 675 13.44 40.23 -13.35
CA ASN A 675 12.16 40.95 -13.40
C ASN A 675 12.06 42.14 -12.43
N VAL A 676 13.17 42.57 -11.80
CA VAL A 676 13.19 43.73 -10.90
C VAL A 676 14.12 44.82 -11.37
N CYS A 677 13.51 46.00 -11.52
CA CYS A 677 14.20 47.26 -11.64
C CYS A 677 14.62 47.82 -10.28
N GLY A 678 15.80 48.42 -10.30
CA GLY A 678 16.35 49.26 -9.25
C GLY A 678 16.94 48.52 -8.05
N SER A 679 17.17 49.21 -6.93
CA SER A 679 17.88 48.62 -5.78
C SER A 679 17.13 47.50 -5.04
N GLY A 680 15.91 47.17 -5.47
CA GLY A 680 15.00 46.24 -4.78
C GLY A 680 14.39 46.81 -3.50
N VAL A 681 14.79 48.01 -3.08
CA VAL A 681 14.16 48.77 -2.00
C VAL A 681 13.12 49.69 -2.62
N LEU A 682 11.86 49.49 -2.22
CA LEU A 682 10.76 50.39 -2.56
C LEU A 682 10.60 51.43 -1.45
N ASP A 683 10.34 52.66 -1.84
CA ASP A 683 9.93 53.72 -0.93
C ASP A 683 8.50 53.46 -0.40
N ASN A 684 8.00 54.34 0.48
CA ASN A 684 6.65 54.20 1.04
C ASN A 684 5.51 54.32 0.02
N ASN A 685 5.82 54.69 -1.23
CA ASN A 685 4.87 54.82 -2.33
C ASN A 685 4.96 53.65 -3.32
N GLY A 686 5.83 52.66 -3.07
CA GLY A 686 6.04 51.53 -3.96
C GLY A 686 6.97 51.82 -5.13
N GLU A 687 7.68 52.96 -5.12
CA GLU A 687 8.65 53.30 -6.17
C GLU A 687 10.06 52.86 -5.77
N SER A 688 10.87 52.48 -6.77
CA SER A 688 12.27 52.13 -6.55
C SER A 688 13.08 53.32 -6.04
N GLU A 689 13.82 53.15 -4.94
CA GLU A 689 14.72 54.19 -4.41
C GLU A 689 15.87 54.56 -5.37
N SER A 690 16.12 53.76 -6.41
CA SER A 690 17.14 54.04 -7.43
C SER A 690 16.58 54.64 -8.72
N LYS A 691 15.28 54.94 -8.77
CA LYS A 691 14.66 55.65 -9.89
C LYS A 691 15.40 56.96 -10.14
N LYS A 692 15.95 57.12 -11.34
CA LYS A 692 16.67 58.33 -11.75
C LYS A 692 15.78 59.11 -12.71
N TYR A 693 15.86 60.44 -12.62
CA TYR A 693 15.23 61.31 -13.58
C TYR A 693 16.31 61.80 -14.54
N GLU A 694 16.24 61.34 -15.78
CA GLU A 694 17.13 61.79 -16.83
C GLU A 694 16.48 62.95 -17.59
N LEU A 695 17.27 63.97 -17.91
CA LEU A 695 16.81 65.02 -18.82
C LEU A 695 16.64 64.42 -20.21
N VAL A 696 15.51 64.71 -20.85
CA VAL A 696 15.20 64.20 -22.19
C VAL A 696 16.28 64.64 -23.17
N ASP A 697 17.14 63.70 -23.55
CA ASP A 697 18.19 63.91 -24.54
C ASP A 697 17.56 63.85 -25.94
N SER A 698 17.51 64.99 -26.63
CA SER A 698 16.99 65.06 -27.99
C SER A 698 17.94 64.49 -29.04
N ASP A 699 19.23 64.29 -28.71
CA ASP A 699 20.29 64.03 -29.68
C ASP A 699 21.18 62.80 -29.36
N GLY A 700 21.03 62.17 -28.19
CA GLY A 700 21.64 60.90 -27.80
C GLY A 700 23.12 60.96 -27.43
N ASP A 701 23.63 62.13 -27.04
CA ASP A 701 25.03 62.37 -26.68
C ASP A 701 25.30 62.47 -25.17
N GLY A 702 24.31 62.16 -24.33
CA GLY A 702 24.48 61.81 -22.92
C GLY A 702 24.46 62.99 -21.93
N PHE A 703 24.04 64.18 -22.38
CA PHE A 703 23.74 65.31 -21.52
C PHE A 703 22.56 66.10 -22.10
N GLY A 704 21.33 65.73 -21.74
CA GLY A 704 20.14 66.43 -22.21
C GLY A 704 20.19 67.93 -21.85
N ASP A 705 20.10 68.80 -22.87
CA ASP A 705 19.87 70.22 -22.67
C ASP A 705 18.51 70.41 -21.98
N MET A 706 18.43 71.12 -20.84
CA MET A 706 17.13 71.44 -20.24
C MET A 706 16.31 72.29 -21.22
N LYS A 707 15.24 71.74 -21.80
CA LYS A 707 14.33 72.50 -22.68
C LYS A 707 13.04 72.84 -21.95
N CYS A 708 12.45 73.99 -22.29
CA CYS A 708 11.07 74.29 -21.92
C CYS A 708 10.13 73.31 -22.65
N GLY A 709 9.26 72.63 -21.90
CA GLY A 709 8.37 71.57 -22.39
C GLY A 709 7.46 71.95 -23.58
N THR A 710 6.97 70.93 -24.28
CA THR A 710 6.04 71.04 -25.43
C THR A 710 4.57 70.90 -25.00
N PRO A 711 3.57 71.38 -25.79
CA PRO A 711 2.14 71.17 -25.53
C PRO A 711 1.81 69.74 -25.90
N GLY A 712 2.18 68.82 -25.02
CA GLY A 712 1.81 67.42 -25.02
C GLY A 712 1.18 67.11 -23.67
N ILE A 713 -0.13 66.90 -23.71
CA ILE A 713 -1.08 66.20 -22.82
C ILE A 713 -0.98 66.32 -21.29
N GLU A 714 0.18 66.54 -20.66
CA GLU A 714 0.28 66.68 -19.20
C GLU A 714 0.85 68.02 -18.73
N CYS A 715 1.70 68.68 -19.53
CA CYS A 715 2.31 69.98 -19.21
C CYS A 715 1.38 71.15 -19.59
N THR A 716 0.15 71.14 -19.08
CA THR A 716 -0.94 72.01 -19.58
C THR A 716 -1.02 73.39 -18.93
N LEU A 717 -0.23 73.67 -17.90
CA LEU A 717 -0.35 74.92 -17.13
C LEU A 717 0.81 75.87 -17.40
N VAL A 718 0.61 76.78 -18.35
CA VAL A 718 1.35 78.05 -18.50
C VAL A 718 2.81 77.88 -18.94
N TYR A 719 3.00 77.92 -20.26
CA TYR A 719 4.23 78.49 -20.82
C TYR A 719 3.87 79.37 -22.02
N ASP A 720 4.76 80.31 -22.33
CA ASP A 720 4.69 81.15 -23.52
C ASP A 720 5.12 80.28 -24.74
N PRO A 721 4.30 80.14 -25.81
CA PRO A 721 4.62 79.31 -26.98
C PRO A 721 5.98 79.60 -27.61
N GLU A 722 6.52 80.81 -27.42
CA GLU A 722 7.85 81.19 -27.90
C GLU A 722 9.00 80.44 -27.20
N CYS A 723 8.75 79.84 -26.04
CA CYS A 723 9.74 79.15 -25.22
C CYS A 723 9.88 77.65 -25.59
N GLN A 724 8.88 77.05 -26.23
CA GLN A 724 8.81 75.61 -26.52
C GLN A 724 10.08 75.09 -27.24
N GLY A 725 10.74 74.08 -26.66
CA GLY A 725 11.93 73.43 -27.22
C GLY A 725 13.24 74.24 -27.11
N ASN A 726 13.24 75.36 -26.37
CA ASN A 726 14.44 76.17 -26.10
C ASN A 726 15.03 75.92 -24.70
N ASP A 727 16.31 76.22 -24.50
CA ASP A 727 17.05 76.02 -23.23
C ASP A 727 16.40 76.76 -22.04
N ALA A 728 16.26 76.10 -20.88
CA ALA A 728 15.54 76.59 -19.70
C ALA A 728 16.43 77.32 -18.66
N TRP A 729 16.64 78.65 -18.78
CA TRP A 729 17.26 79.52 -17.73
C TRP A 729 16.77 81.01 -17.74
N GLY A 730 16.11 81.44 -16.65
CA GLY A 730 15.47 82.74 -16.20
C GLY A 730 15.00 83.90 -17.12
N TYR A 731 13.69 84.20 -17.17
CA TYR A 731 12.95 85.33 -17.82
C TYR A 731 13.19 86.73 -17.20
N THR A 732 13.25 87.79 -18.02
CA THR A 732 13.53 89.16 -17.54
C THR A 732 12.61 90.24 -18.12
N TYR A 733 12.27 91.22 -17.27
CA TYR A 733 11.33 92.32 -17.52
C TYR A 733 12.06 93.67 -17.58
N ASN A 734 11.79 94.47 -18.63
CA ASN A 734 12.33 95.81 -18.76
C ASN A 734 11.32 96.87 -18.25
N PRO A 735 11.55 97.50 -17.08
CA PRO A 735 10.59 98.45 -16.50
C PRO A 735 10.49 99.77 -17.27
N ASP A 736 11.44 100.10 -18.15
CA ASP A 736 11.43 101.35 -18.92
C ASP A 736 10.62 101.23 -20.23
N THR A 737 10.37 100.02 -20.73
CA THR A 737 9.65 99.78 -22.00
C THR A 737 8.33 99.04 -21.86
N GLY A 738 8.07 98.37 -20.72
CA GLY A 738 6.84 97.62 -20.47
C GLY A 738 6.69 96.38 -21.37
N ILE A 739 7.77 95.89 -21.99
CA ILE A 739 7.80 94.70 -22.84
C ILE A 739 8.54 93.58 -22.07
N ALA A 740 7.90 92.40 -22.07
CA ALA A 740 8.44 91.10 -21.68
C ALA A 740 9.68 90.74 -22.52
N ASN A 741 10.86 90.51 -21.92
CA ASN A 741 12.10 90.34 -22.70
C ASN A 741 12.78 88.96 -22.57
N GLY A 742 12.12 87.94 -22.02
CA GLY A 742 12.58 86.55 -22.17
C GLY A 742 13.84 86.18 -21.36
N TRP A 743 14.26 84.93 -21.57
CA TRP A 743 15.16 84.12 -20.72
C TRP A 743 16.68 84.39 -20.97
N CYS A 744 17.56 84.21 -19.96
CA CYS A 744 19.01 84.51 -20.01
C CYS A 744 19.90 83.30 -20.39
N ARG A 745 21.00 83.52 -21.14
CA ARG A 745 21.98 82.48 -21.54
C ARG A 745 23.38 82.73 -20.94
N GLY A 746 24.05 81.66 -20.52
CA GLY A 746 25.47 81.65 -20.12
C GLY A 746 25.68 81.33 -18.64
N THR A 747 26.90 80.93 -18.29
CA THR A 747 27.29 80.24 -17.05
C THR A 747 27.04 80.98 -15.73
N MET A 748 26.34 82.14 -15.71
CA MET A 748 25.70 82.76 -14.53
C MET A 748 24.96 84.10 -14.83
N GLY A 749 24.33 84.27 -16.00
CA GLY A 749 23.21 85.22 -16.21
C GLY A 749 23.32 86.74 -15.90
N CYS A 750 24.45 87.33 -15.46
CA CYS A 750 24.43 88.69 -14.88
C CYS A 750 25.01 89.84 -15.71
N SER A 751 25.58 89.62 -16.91
CA SER A 751 26.28 90.69 -17.65
C SER A 751 25.38 91.81 -18.17
N ALA A 752 24.06 91.60 -18.24
CA ALA A 752 23.08 92.62 -18.60
C ALA A 752 22.48 93.36 -17.39
N TYR A 753 22.70 92.86 -16.17
CA TYR A 753 22.09 93.37 -14.93
C TYR A 753 23.08 94.12 -14.03
N CYS A 754 24.37 93.84 -14.19
CA CYS A 754 25.44 94.51 -13.50
C CYS A 754 26.28 95.29 -14.52
N PRO A 755 26.23 96.64 -14.55
CA PRO A 755 27.08 97.41 -15.46
C PRO A 755 28.57 97.36 -15.07
N GLU A 756 28.88 96.80 -13.90
CA GLU A 756 30.21 96.60 -13.35
C GLU A 756 30.53 95.09 -13.22
N ILE A 757 31.76 94.77 -12.83
CA ILE A 757 32.22 93.40 -12.60
C ILE A 757 31.41 92.77 -11.44
N VAL A 758 30.87 91.57 -11.65
CA VAL A 758 30.18 90.79 -10.60
C VAL A 758 31.23 90.11 -9.72
N VAL A 759 31.08 90.22 -8.39
CA VAL A 759 32.03 89.69 -7.39
C VAL A 759 31.32 88.67 -6.50
N TYR A 760 31.89 87.47 -6.38
CA TYR A 760 31.43 86.48 -5.39
C TYR A 760 31.84 86.92 -3.98
N VAL A 761 30.92 86.90 -3.02
CA VAL A 761 31.13 87.33 -1.63
C VAL A 761 30.82 86.26 -0.60
N GLY A 762 30.53 85.03 -1.04
CA GLY A 762 30.37 83.89 -0.15
C GLY A 762 31.69 83.43 0.49
N GLU A 763 31.59 82.68 1.59
CA GLU A 763 32.74 82.31 2.43
C GLU A 763 33.51 81.04 1.94
N GLU A 764 33.14 80.42 0.81
CA GLU A 764 33.69 79.12 0.38
C GLU A 764 34.97 79.20 -0.49
N ASP A 765 35.83 78.17 -0.36
CA ASP A 765 37.26 78.13 -0.76
C ASP A 765 37.50 77.94 -2.29
N VAL A 766 38.69 78.32 -2.77
CA VAL A 766 39.08 78.51 -4.19
C VAL A 766 38.93 77.27 -5.10
N ALA A 767 38.76 76.07 -4.54
CA ALA A 767 38.39 74.86 -5.29
C ALA A 767 37.03 75.00 -6.02
N PHE A 768 36.22 75.99 -5.62
CA PHE A 768 34.98 76.41 -6.28
C PHE A 768 35.13 76.88 -7.73
N LYS A 769 36.32 77.33 -8.15
CA LYS A 769 36.53 77.98 -9.46
C LYS A 769 36.37 77.01 -10.65
N GLU A 770 36.61 75.71 -10.45
CA GLU A 770 36.44 74.71 -11.52
C GLU A 770 35.01 74.16 -11.62
N ALA A 771 34.28 74.05 -10.51
CA ALA A 771 32.92 73.48 -10.48
C ALA A 771 31.87 74.36 -11.19
N PHE A 772 31.96 75.69 -11.07
CA PHE A 772 31.05 76.62 -11.75
C PHE A 772 31.29 76.75 -13.26
N ASN A 773 32.49 76.39 -13.73
CA ASN A 773 32.87 76.53 -15.14
C ASN A 773 32.53 75.28 -15.96
N GLY A 774 32.07 74.18 -15.35
CA GLY A 774 31.64 72.95 -16.03
C GLY A 774 30.12 72.78 -16.00
N ALA A 775 29.48 72.62 -17.16
CA ALA A 775 28.02 72.51 -17.29
C ALA A 775 27.40 71.41 -16.40
N GLY A 776 28.09 70.28 -16.19
CA GLY A 776 27.60 69.18 -15.34
C GLY A 776 27.91 69.29 -13.84
N GLY A 777 28.87 70.14 -13.44
CA GLY A 777 29.34 70.20 -12.04
C GLY A 777 28.34 70.86 -11.09
N THR A 778 27.60 71.84 -11.59
CA THR A 778 26.57 72.55 -10.83
C THR A 778 25.27 71.73 -10.78
N LEU A 779 24.89 71.06 -11.87
CA LEU A 779 23.61 70.37 -12.01
C LEU A 779 23.53 69.03 -11.27
N ASN A 780 24.57 68.19 -11.34
CA ASN A 780 24.56 66.89 -10.63
C ASN A 780 24.44 67.09 -9.12
N LYS A 781 25.11 68.11 -8.56
CA LYS A 781 24.99 68.42 -7.13
C LYS A 781 23.69 69.15 -6.77
N LEU A 782 23.07 69.90 -7.69
CA LEU A 782 21.77 70.55 -7.45
C LEU A 782 20.60 69.55 -7.47
N ALA A 783 20.70 68.50 -8.29
CA ALA A 783 19.73 67.40 -8.32
C ALA A 783 19.92 66.44 -7.12
N GLU A 784 21.16 66.13 -6.74
CA GLU A 784 21.45 65.19 -5.63
C GLU A 784 21.23 65.80 -4.23
N SER A 785 21.32 67.12 -4.06
CA SER A 785 21.37 67.74 -2.71
C SER A 785 20.02 68.18 -2.13
N GLY A 786 18.94 68.27 -2.92
CA GLY A 786 17.61 68.67 -2.43
C GLY A 786 17.57 70.02 -1.67
N LEU A 787 18.58 70.88 -1.83
CA LEU A 787 18.80 72.07 -1.00
C LEU A 787 18.87 73.34 -1.86
N TRP A 788 17.73 73.97 -2.12
CA TRP A 788 17.63 75.32 -2.73
C TRP A 788 17.07 76.34 -1.72
N GLU A 789 17.89 76.80 -0.76
CA GLU A 789 17.61 78.06 -0.04
C GLU A 789 18.52 79.17 -0.59
N MET A 790 18.15 79.81 -1.71
CA MET A 790 18.84 81.00 -2.26
C MET A 790 18.58 82.28 -1.42
N LYS A 791 18.72 82.22 -0.09
CA LYS A 791 18.44 83.38 0.78
C LYS A 791 19.62 84.31 1.03
N ASP A 792 20.83 83.90 0.69
CA ASP A 792 22.03 84.74 0.70
C ASP A 792 22.63 84.73 -0.71
N SER A 793 22.30 85.74 -1.52
CA SER A 793 22.94 85.88 -2.83
C SER A 793 24.39 86.29 -2.61
N ASP A 794 25.29 85.32 -2.63
CA ASP A 794 26.74 85.45 -2.52
C ASP A 794 27.37 86.23 -3.70
N PHE A 795 26.63 87.10 -4.38
CA PHE A 795 27.09 87.86 -5.53
C PHE A 795 26.72 89.33 -5.36
N ASN A 796 27.69 90.21 -5.58
CA ASN A 796 27.49 91.65 -5.52
C ASN A 796 28.04 92.35 -6.77
N CYS A 797 27.47 93.50 -7.09
CA CYS A 797 27.89 94.34 -8.21
C CYS A 797 28.99 95.30 -7.81
N GLY A 798 30.10 95.27 -8.54
CA GLY A 798 31.19 96.22 -8.37
C GLY A 798 32.22 95.81 -7.32
N CYS A 799 33.40 96.41 -7.47
CA CYS A 799 34.52 96.24 -6.55
C CYS A 799 34.55 97.33 -5.50
N ASN A 800 34.46 96.96 -4.23
CA ASN A 800 34.56 97.83 -3.08
C ASN A 800 35.63 97.34 -2.08
N GLU A 801 35.91 98.12 -1.04
CA GLU A 801 36.94 97.78 -0.06
C GLU A 801 36.63 96.50 0.75
N GLN A 802 35.36 96.09 0.82
CA GLN A 802 34.94 94.91 1.60
C GLN A 802 35.10 93.60 0.83
N ASN A 803 35.09 93.64 -0.50
CA ASN A 803 35.22 92.46 -1.36
C ASN A 803 36.55 92.44 -2.14
N GLN A 804 37.55 93.20 -1.68
CA GLN A 804 38.89 93.22 -2.25
C GLN A 804 39.60 91.86 -2.03
N GLY A 805 40.01 91.22 -3.12
CA GLY A 805 40.60 89.88 -3.14
C GLY A 805 39.61 88.78 -3.55
N ASN A 806 38.31 89.07 -3.60
CA ASN A 806 37.29 88.09 -3.95
C ASN A 806 37.21 87.84 -5.46
N ILE A 807 36.77 86.65 -5.85
CA ILE A 807 36.68 86.22 -7.25
C ILE A 807 35.66 87.06 -8.00
N CYS A 808 36.03 87.58 -9.17
CA CYS A 808 35.20 88.48 -9.96
C CYS A 808 35.13 88.09 -11.44
N MET A 809 34.02 88.43 -12.10
CA MET A 809 33.72 88.05 -13.50
C MET A 809 33.96 89.23 -14.46
N THR A 810 34.94 89.09 -15.36
CA THR A 810 35.32 90.14 -16.34
C THR A 810 34.85 89.85 -17.77
N SER A 811 34.62 88.58 -18.14
CA SER A 811 34.05 88.21 -19.45
C SER A 811 33.66 86.73 -19.47
N SER A 812 32.36 86.42 -19.40
CA SER A 812 31.76 85.08 -19.56
C SER A 812 32.23 83.94 -18.63
N PHE A 813 33.32 84.14 -17.88
CA PHE A 813 33.95 83.19 -16.96
C PHE A 813 34.49 83.94 -15.74
N PHE A 814 34.63 83.24 -14.61
CA PHE A 814 35.25 83.78 -13.40
C PHE A 814 36.77 83.74 -13.54
N ASP A 815 37.41 84.86 -13.86
CA ASP A 815 38.88 84.88 -14.02
C ASP A 815 39.61 86.10 -13.46
N GLY A 816 38.95 86.90 -12.62
CA GLY A 816 39.60 88.01 -11.91
C GLY A 816 39.52 87.87 -10.40
N VAL A 817 40.29 88.71 -9.71
CA VAL A 817 40.05 89.05 -8.30
C VAL A 817 39.82 90.55 -8.18
N CYS A 818 38.89 90.90 -7.32
CA CYS A 818 38.44 92.26 -7.13
C CYS A 818 39.54 93.12 -6.46
N GLN A 819 39.88 94.27 -7.05
CA GLN A 819 40.88 95.20 -6.50
C GLN A 819 40.28 96.60 -6.37
N GLY A 820 40.22 97.15 -5.15
CA GLY A 820 39.68 98.48 -4.88
C GLY A 820 40.53 99.60 -5.51
N GLN A 821 39.90 100.62 -6.09
CA GLN A 821 40.56 101.75 -6.76
C GLN A 821 41.16 102.75 -5.75
N GLU A 822 42.47 103.02 -5.85
CA GLU A 822 42.99 104.39 -5.70
C GLU A 822 42.95 105.07 -7.08
N GLU A 823 42.54 106.34 -7.11
CA GLU A 823 42.30 107.13 -8.32
C GLU A 823 43.42 107.00 -9.38
N HIS A 824 43.01 106.65 -10.62
CA HIS A 824 43.78 106.53 -11.87
C HIS A 824 44.40 105.16 -12.24
N GLY A 825 43.57 104.29 -12.82
CA GLY A 825 43.82 103.57 -14.09
C GLY A 825 45.00 102.60 -14.21
N SER A 826 44.76 101.30 -13.98
CA SER A 826 45.13 100.14 -14.84
C SER A 826 44.78 98.80 -14.16
N ILE A 827 44.18 97.85 -14.89
CA ILE A 827 44.05 96.43 -14.51
C ILE A 827 45.29 95.71 -15.04
N VAL A 828 45.87 94.81 -14.23
CA VAL A 828 46.90 93.85 -14.66
C VAL A 828 46.22 92.49 -14.82
N GLU A 829 46.13 92.01 -16.06
CA GLU A 829 45.81 90.61 -16.38
C GLU A 829 46.94 89.71 -15.84
N TYR A 830 46.60 88.58 -15.22
CA TYR A 830 47.53 87.53 -14.81
C TYR A 830 47.40 86.31 -15.71
#